data_AF-A0A507FCV4-F1
#
_entry.id   AF-A0A507FCV4-F1
#
_cell.length_a   1.000
_cell.length_b   1.000
_cell.length_c   1.000
_cell.angle_alpha   90.00
_cell.angle_beta   90.00
_cell.angle_gamma   90.00
#
_symmetry.space_group_name_H-M   'P 1'
#
loop_
_entity.id
_entity.type
_entity.pdbx_description
1 polymer ?
#
loop_
_entity_poly.entity_id
_entity_poly.type
_entity_poly.pdbx_seq_one_letter_code
_entity_poly.pdbx_strand_id
1 'polypeptide(L)'
;MMKVAASRSSRWFGRSVAALIAILLAWQFLVTSNFYSHTALKSEAGSSDAHVQVLQTPAMKGADPFCQFSLNNFTTHGKGRNRVPKPPRILYYNTHAGTNANMEYIMGRLGLKLSHFNPDKVDGAWEMKHERAQELVSQRFAANTCKNYDIVIISDTLPHGRALILSLLSKAKHEKCQAQIIVELTNRFDWGLEHNRGLWDSMEFHKMIWRLDSVYEGKKIIWTENNPLESRHMADFTWSTPEFRLMRPAGYSPLPAISFEHLREIILSPNPIDTNNVRMEGPKYYEGIRNKTVRGWARLIHEQGFSVKVDNEYGPFSCDSIDPPYRASLPEAEIYFTTDEDESFMRLRDWKMGEEARFELVRQERYMTLTPFELSALQYRRWMEEPVRKTVMTGLEASLEDVDQKLLEMINHLESVALNPDSKQVLLTNVYTTEGMALIGKMKSWIDQHPELYRKQFRAFAQLARLVRIAHLSLNASVGLRGDFKLMALVPMLSETLKSATAVTYPWLLSKMFKSVQHLVESFTDPRGIVFVIEDSGFDKVLQTIGHLRKNLHCNLPIEVFYNGDYLTDDHAGRFRRGNLRLSDERRRTLDRIPNVMTRDIHHAFDRFWENADTTEHAAPFAIVASRFKQVLYIQQDQILLENPETMLEKSIAFKNEGVLLEKGPASPKKGHSQWVTWFLGGEAMVSDRTREGRYYQNMSRHEIDGGFMAFDKTRNGVLHGLLATCHLNRNQVKEGSIDWFFDEWNYTVKSGRGIPDTFWIGLELVRAPYSLSTSNVGIALSFPAACGPAVYFDESGLPWRLNSRAWNWPQLIRLRSLVKLQDIPQHAILESGPYICLPKSGNSRETASGVVQETVEFKRKGVETLQEMSKVAENMESAGGSMSYFAH
;
A
#
# COMPACT_ATOMS: atom_id res chain seq x y z
N MET A 1 -52.96 -33.38 -7.01
CA MET A 1 -51.87 -33.01 -7.94
C MET A 1 -50.78 -32.10 -7.36
N MET A 2 -50.90 -31.52 -6.16
CA MET A 2 -49.87 -30.63 -5.56
C MET A 2 -48.80 -31.30 -4.67
N LYS A 3 -48.80 -32.62 -4.47
CA LYS A 3 -47.75 -33.33 -3.69
C LYS A 3 -46.63 -33.96 -4.54
N VAL A 4 -46.74 -33.94 -5.86
CA VAL A 4 -45.73 -34.52 -6.78
C VAL A 4 -44.70 -33.47 -7.25
N ALA A 5 -45.04 -32.17 -7.20
CA ALA A 5 -44.14 -31.09 -7.65
C ALA A 5 -42.99 -30.78 -6.66
N ALA A 6 -43.20 -30.94 -5.34
CA ALA A 6 -42.17 -30.65 -4.33
C ALA A 6 -41.06 -31.70 -4.22
N SER A 7 -41.29 -32.92 -4.73
CA SER A 7 -40.25 -33.98 -4.74
C SER A 7 -39.33 -33.92 -5.97
N ARG A 8 -39.74 -33.19 -7.03
CA ARG A 8 -38.93 -33.00 -8.25
C ARG A 8 -38.02 -31.77 -8.18
N SER A 9 -38.39 -30.72 -7.44
CA SER A 9 -37.53 -29.54 -7.25
C SER A 9 -36.37 -29.80 -6.27
N SER A 10 -36.57 -30.58 -5.21
CA SER A 10 -35.50 -30.95 -4.27
C SER A 10 -34.47 -31.92 -4.87
N ARG A 11 -34.89 -32.80 -5.79
CA ARG A 11 -33.96 -33.64 -6.57
C ARG A 11 -33.20 -32.87 -7.64
N TRP A 12 -33.76 -31.81 -8.21
CA TRP A 12 -33.05 -30.91 -9.13
C TRP A 12 -32.06 -30.02 -8.39
N PHE A 13 -32.46 -29.43 -7.25
CA PHE A 13 -31.58 -28.59 -6.43
C PHE A 13 -30.44 -29.41 -5.81
N GLY A 14 -30.72 -30.64 -5.32
CA GLY A 14 -29.69 -31.54 -4.82
C GLY A 14 -28.71 -32.03 -5.88
N ARG A 15 -29.16 -32.21 -7.13
CA ARG A 15 -28.28 -32.58 -8.26
C ARG A 15 -27.45 -31.40 -8.77
N SER A 16 -28.00 -30.19 -8.78
CA SER A 16 -27.27 -28.97 -9.14
C SER A 16 -26.22 -28.59 -8.08
N VAL A 17 -26.52 -28.80 -6.79
CA VAL A 17 -25.56 -28.57 -5.69
C VAL A 17 -24.50 -29.67 -5.63
N ALA A 18 -24.86 -30.95 -5.86
CA ALA A 18 -23.87 -32.02 -5.98
C ALA A 18 -22.97 -31.85 -7.21
N ALA A 19 -23.49 -31.33 -8.33
CA ALA A 19 -22.70 -30.95 -9.49
C ALA A 19 -21.77 -29.76 -9.20
N LEU A 20 -22.24 -28.76 -8.45
CA LEU A 20 -21.41 -27.63 -8.01
C LEU A 20 -20.29 -28.08 -7.05
N ILE A 21 -20.58 -29.02 -6.15
CA ILE A 21 -19.61 -29.60 -5.21
C ILE A 21 -18.65 -30.53 -5.93
N ALA A 22 -19.10 -31.31 -6.92
CA ALA A 22 -18.21 -32.11 -7.77
C ALA A 22 -17.30 -31.21 -8.63
N ILE A 23 -17.79 -30.06 -9.09
CA ILE A 23 -16.99 -29.03 -9.79
C ILE A 23 -16.02 -28.36 -8.82
N LEU A 24 -16.42 -28.05 -7.58
CA LEU A 24 -15.55 -27.44 -6.56
C LEU A 24 -14.49 -28.41 -6.03
N LEU A 25 -14.83 -29.68 -5.83
CA LEU A 25 -13.89 -30.73 -5.45
C LEU A 25 -12.98 -31.12 -6.62
N ALA A 26 -13.48 -31.16 -7.86
CA ALA A 26 -12.65 -31.32 -9.05
C ALA A 26 -11.74 -30.09 -9.26
N TRP A 27 -12.18 -28.89 -8.92
CA TRP A 27 -11.38 -27.66 -8.98
C TRP A 27 -10.33 -27.61 -7.87
N GLN A 28 -10.66 -28.06 -6.65
CA GLN A 28 -9.70 -28.17 -5.56
C GLN A 28 -8.67 -29.29 -5.82
N PHE A 29 -9.10 -30.40 -6.45
CA PHE A 29 -8.19 -31.40 -6.97
C PHE A 29 -7.33 -30.84 -8.11
N LEU A 30 -7.90 -30.16 -9.11
CA LEU A 30 -7.20 -29.53 -10.25
C LEU A 30 -6.24 -28.41 -9.81
N VAL A 31 -6.53 -27.63 -8.77
CA VAL A 31 -5.61 -26.60 -8.26
C VAL A 31 -4.45 -27.23 -7.47
N THR A 32 -4.66 -28.39 -6.85
CA THR A 32 -3.57 -29.17 -6.23
C THR A 32 -2.86 -30.14 -7.19
N SER A 33 -3.45 -30.49 -8.33
CA SER A 33 -2.90 -31.43 -9.32
C SER A 33 -2.42 -30.79 -10.63
N ASN A 34 -2.80 -29.55 -10.98
CA ASN A 34 -2.34 -28.86 -12.20
C ASN A 34 -1.00 -28.14 -12.08
N PHE A 35 -0.20 -28.41 -11.05
CA PHE A 35 1.25 -28.21 -11.18
C PHE A 35 1.98 -29.45 -11.72
N TYR A 36 1.25 -30.55 -11.99
CA TYR A 36 1.69 -31.68 -12.81
C TYR A 36 0.56 -32.13 -13.76
N SER A 37 0.36 -31.37 -14.85
CA SER A 37 -0.26 -31.80 -16.13
C SER A 37 -0.98 -30.63 -16.80
N HIS A 38 -0.35 -30.06 -17.82
CA HIS A 38 -1.09 -29.57 -18.99
C HIS A 38 -0.77 -30.53 -20.14
N THR A 39 -1.62 -31.53 -20.36
CA THR A 39 -1.98 -32.01 -21.71
C THR A 39 -3.12 -33.03 -21.60
N ALA A 40 -4.32 -32.61 -22.00
CA ALA A 40 -5.25 -33.34 -22.87
C ALA A 40 -6.69 -32.88 -22.61
N LEU A 41 -7.34 -32.33 -23.64
CA LEU A 41 -8.61 -32.87 -24.15
C LEU A 41 -8.87 -32.36 -25.58
N LYS A 42 -8.64 -33.31 -26.50
CA LYS A 42 -9.31 -33.60 -27.79
C LYS A 42 -9.31 -32.59 -28.94
N SER A 43 -8.50 -32.95 -29.94
CA SER A 43 -8.68 -32.73 -31.37
C SER A 43 -9.79 -33.60 -31.97
N GLU A 44 -10.54 -33.07 -32.93
CA GLU A 44 -11.12 -33.86 -34.03
C GLU A 44 -10.36 -33.56 -35.33
N ALA A 45 -10.01 -34.65 -36.03
CA ALA A 45 -9.67 -34.82 -37.44
C ALA A 45 -8.39 -34.19 -38.05
N GLY A 46 -7.42 -35.07 -38.34
CA GLY A 46 -6.75 -35.14 -39.66
C GLY A 46 -5.23 -34.92 -39.70
N SER A 47 -4.47 -35.99 -40.00
CA SER A 47 -3.27 -36.08 -40.88
C SER A 47 -2.10 -35.10 -40.61
N SER A 48 -0.81 -35.42 -40.53
CA SER A 48 0.06 -36.54 -40.91
C SER A 48 1.51 -36.17 -40.50
N ASP A 49 2.29 -37.14 -40.04
CA ASP A 49 3.75 -37.29 -40.08
C ASP A 49 4.72 -36.10 -39.84
N ALA A 50 5.43 -36.12 -38.70
CA ALA A 50 6.89 -35.99 -38.64
C ALA A 50 7.42 -36.46 -37.26
N HIS A 51 8.44 -37.32 -37.28
CA HIS A 51 9.11 -37.90 -36.11
C HIS A 51 9.76 -36.86 -35.19
N VAL A 52 9.41 -36.87 -33.90
CA VAL A 52 10.26 -36.37 -32.80
C VAL A 52 10.27 -37.43 -31.70
N GLN A 53 11.46 -37.93 -31.37
CA GLN A 53 11.69 -38.87 -30.28
C GLN A 53 11.34 -38.21 -28.95
N VAL A 54 10.39 -38.81 -28.22
CA VAL A 54 10.04 -38.43 -26.86
C VAL A 54 11.09 -39.00 -25.90
N LEU A 55 11.81 -38.13 -25.20
CA LEU A 55 12.61 -38.48 -24.02
C LEU A 55 11.66 -38.98 -22.92
N GLN A 56 11.65 -40.29 -22.71
CA GLN A 56 11.09 -40.91 -21.52
C GLN A 56 11.94 -40.49 -20.31
N THR A 57 11.35 -39.84 -19.31
CA THR A 57 11.96 -39.76 -17.97
C THR A 57 11.95 -41.17 -17.36
N PRO A 58 13.11 -41.72 -16.96
CA PRO A 58 13.14 -43.04 -16.34
C PRO A 58 12.54 -42.96 -14.94
N ALA A 59 11.59 -43.85 -14.65
CA ALA A 59 11.18 -44.13 -13.29
C ALA A 59 12.42 -44.62 -12.51
N MET A 60 12.87 -43.85 -11.52
CA MET A 60 13.88 -44.31 -10.55
C MET A 60 13.24 -45.38 -9.65
N LYS A 61 13.21 -46.63 -10.14
CA LYS A 61 13.13 -47.84 -9.33
C LYS A 61 14.56 -48.35 -9.11
N GLY A 62 15.23 -47.80 -8.11
CA GLY A 62 16.52 -48.28 -7.62
C GLY A 62 16.70 -47.78 -6.19
N ALA A 63 17.08 -48.66 -5.27
CA ALA A 63 17.43 -48.27 -3.92
C ALA A 63 18.58 -47.24 -3.95
N ASP A 64 18.52 -46.22 -3.09
CA ASP A 64 19.53 -45.17 -2.96
C ASP A 64 20.94 -45.78 -2.79
N PRO A 65 21.85 -45.62 -3.78
CA PRO A 65 23.22 -46.15 -3.72
C PRO A 65 24.00 -45.63 -2.51
N PHE A 66 23.68 -44.44 -1.99
CA PHE A 66 24.33 -43.88 -0.80
C PHE A 66 23.98 -44.64 0.48
N CYS A 67 22.78 -45.22 0.58
CA CYS A 67 22.38 -46.01 1.75
C CYS A 67 23.18 -47.33 1.83
N GLN A 68 23.50 -47.97 0.70
CA GLN A 68 24.35 -49.17 0.68
C GLN A 68 25.84 -48.87 0.89
N PHE A 69 26.32 -47.70 0.47
CA PHE A 69 27.73 -47.30 0.63
C PHE A 69 28.09 -46.96 2.09
N SER A 70 27.15 -46.36 2.84
CA SER A 70 27.36 -45.98 4.26
C SER A 70 27.38 -47.19 5.20
N LEU A 71 26.54 -48.21 4.95
CA LEU A 71 26.50 -49.44 5.73
C LEU A 71 27.77 -50.32 5.55
N ASN A 72 28.40 -50.30 4.37
CA ASN A 72 29.57 -51.14 4.08
C ASN A 72 30.92 -50.54 4.50
N ASN A 73 31.05 -49.20 4.57
CA ASN A 73 32.32 -48.54 4.91
C ASN A 73 32.64 -48.46 6.41
N PHE A 74 31.70 -48.79 7.30
CA PHE A 74 31.96 -48.83 8.74
C PHE A 74 32.37 -50.21 9.28
N THR A 75 32.31 -51.26 8.45
CA THR A 75 32.76 -52.61 8.83
C THR A 75 34.25 -52.88 8.61
N THR A 76 35.03 -51.96 8.02
CA THR A 76 36.44 -52.23 7.63
C THR A 76 37.50 -51.29 8.21
N HIS A 77 37.16 -50.39 9.15
CA HIS A 77 38.19 -49.62 9.88
C HIS A 77 38.50 -50.24 11.25
N GLY A 78 39.56 -51.06 11.25
CA GLY A 78 40.58 -51.15 12.29
C GLY A 78 40.13 -51.36 13.73
N LYS A 79 40.50 -52.52 14.31
CA LYS A 79 40.56 -52.78 15.74
C LYS A 79 41.36 -51.68 16.47
N GLY A 80 40.69 -50.61 16.87
CA GLY A 80 41.26 -49.49 17.62
C GLY A 80 40.23 -48.99 18.63
N ARG A 81 40.41 -49.36 19.91
CA ARG A 81 39.73 -48.88 21.13
C ARG A 81 38.30 -48.31 20.94
N ASN A 82 37.30 -49.07 21.41
CA ASN A 82 35.91 -48.62 21.68
C ASN A 82 35.89 -47.27 22.44
N ARG A 83 35.98 -46.15 21.72
CA ARG A 83 35.58 -44.84 22.23
C ARG A 83 34.09 -44.73 21.97
N VAL A 84 33.30 -44.70 23.04
CA VAL A 84 31.88 -44.34 22.97
C VAL A 84 31.80 -43.01 22.22
N PRO A 85 31.09 -42.93 21.07
CA PRO A 85 30.99 -41.70 20.31
C PRO A 85 30.41 -40.60 21.20
N LYS A 86 31.12 -39.48 21.32
CA LYS A 86 30.70 -38.36 22.17
C LYS A 86 29.50 -37.66 21.52
N PRO A 87 28.43 -37.31 22.27
CA PRO A 87 27.35 -36.50 21.72
C PRO A 87 27.87 -35.11 21.31
N PRO A 88 27.33 -34.51 20.24
CA PRO A 88 27.76 -33.20 19.75
C PRO A 88 27.35 -32.09 20.71
N ARG A 89 28.16 -31.02 20.76
CA ARG A 89 27.79 -29.74 21.33
C ARG A 89 27.12 -28.90 20.24
N ILE A 90 25.86 -28.56 20.44
CA ILE A 90 25.05 -27.87 19.42
C ILE A 90 24.69 -26.47 19.90
N LEU A 91 24.94 -25.48 19.03
CA LEU A 91 24.44 -24.12 19.17
C LEU A 91 23.28 -23.89 18.20
N TYR A 92 22.16 -23.40 18.71
CA TYR A 92 21.04 -22.90 17.92
C TYR A 92 21.10 -21.36 17.90
N TYR A 93 21.39 -20.83 16.72
CA TYR A 93 21.61 -19.41 16.46
C TYR A 93 20.35 -18.85 15.79
N ASN A 94 19.48 -18.23 16.59
CA ASN A 94 18.10 -17.92 16.19
C ASN A 94 17.46 -16.85 17.09
N THR A 95 16.63 -15.98 16.51
CA THR A 95 15.87 -14.93 17.20
C THR A 95 14.46 -15.39 17.59
N HIS A 96 13.86 -16.30 16.82
CA HIS A 96 12.42 -16.56 16.86
C HIS A 96 12.03 -17.62 17.91
N ALA A 97 11.15 -17.26 18.84
CA ALA A 97 10.77 -18.12 19.97
C ALA A 97 10.09 -19.43 19.53
N GLY A 98 9.29 -19.41 18.45
CA GLY A 98 8.60 -20.61 17.96
C GLY A 98 9.56 -21.65 17.38
N THR A 99 10.61 -21.21 16.70
CA THR A 99 11.62 -22.12 16.13
C THR A 99 12.55 -22.63 17.23
N ASN A 100 12.86 -21.82 18.25
CA ASN A 100 13.56 -22.26 19.46
C ASN A 100 12.84 -23.44 20.12
N ALA A 101 11.54 -23.30 20.40
CA ALA A 101 10.79 -24.36 21.08
C ALA A 101 10.64 -25.63 20.22
N ASN A 102 10.46 -25.48 18.90
CA ASN A 102 10.46 -26.61 17.98
C ASN A 102 11.80 -27.36 18.00
N MET A 103 12.93 -26.64 18.00
CA MET A 103 14.26 -27.25 18.03
C MET A 103 14.58 -27.87 19.40
N GLU A 104 14.18 -27.24 20.50
CA GLU A 104 14.29 -27.82 21.85
C GLU A 104 13.53 -29.15 21.95
N TYR A 105 12.31 -29.21 21.39
CA TYR A 105 11.53 -30.45 21.34
C TYR A 105 12.25 -31.54 20.54
N ILE A 106 12.78 -31.21 19.36
CA ILE A 106 13.55 -32.15 18.53
C ILE A 106 14.77 -32.63 19.30
N MET A 107 15.62 -31.73 19.81
CA MET A 107 16.86 -32.09 20.50
C MET A 107 16.61 -32.87 21.80
N GLY A 108 15.52 -32.56 22.51
CA GLY A 108 15.07 -33.32 23.68
C GLY A 108 14.76 -34.77 23.33
N ARG A 109 14.04 -35.02 22.23
CA ARG A 109 13.79 -36.38 21.72
C ARG A 109 15.04 -37.07 21.20
N LEU A 110 16.04 -36.29 20.76
CA LEU A 110 17.35 -36.81 20.36
C LEU A 110 18.28 -37.13 21.54
N GLY A 111 17.90 -36.77 22.77
CA GLY A 111 18.76 -36.88 23.95
C GLY A 111 19.99 -35.96 23.88
N LEU A 112 19.91 -34.86 23.12
CA LEU A 112 21.00 -33.91 22.90
C LEU A 112 20.77 -32.62 23.68
N LYS A 113 21.86 -32.00 24.13
CA LYS A 113 21.81 -30.67 24.76
C LYS A 113 21.93 -29.58 23.69
N LEU A 114 21.01 -28.62 23.73
CA LEU A 114 20.99 -27.47 22.85
C LEU A 114 21.39 -26.20 23.62
N SER A 115 22.34 -25.42 23.09
CA SER A 115 22.64 -24.08 23.58
C SER A 115 21.98 -23.06 22.67
N HIS A 116 21.41 -22.00 23.23
CA HIS A 116 20.77 -20.94 22.44
C HIS A 116 21.63 -19.69 22.38
N PHE A 117 21.66 -19.06 21.21
CA PHE A 117 22.20 -17.73 21.05
C PHE A 117 21.23 -16.89 20.23
N ASN A 118 20.72 -15.82 20.85
CA ASN A 118 19.95 -14.82 20.14
C ASN A 118 20.92 -13.79 19.51
N PRO A 119 20.99 -13.70 18.17
CA PRO A 119 21.83 -12.72 17.48
C PRO A 119 21.50 -11.27 17.81
N ASP A 120 20.28 -10.94 18.25
CA ASP A 120 19.89 -9.57 18.64
C ASP A 120 20.78 -8.99 19.75
N LYS A 121 21.49 -9.85 20.48
CA LYS A 121 22.48 -9.43 21.49
C LYS A 121 23.78 -8.89 20.90
N VAL A 122 23.98 -9.05 19.60
CA VAL A 122 25.12 -8.51 18.86
C VAL A 122 24.66 -7.22 18.19
N ASP A 123 25.33 -6.13 18.54
CA ASP A 123 25.02 -4.82 17.95
C ASP A 123 25.12 -4.87 16.41
N GLY A 124 24.07 -4.40 15.74
CA GLY A 124 23.94 -4.44 14.28
C GLY A 124 23.74 -5.83 13.65
N ALA A 125 23.32 -6.85 14.42
CA ALA A 125 23.05 -8.19 13.87
C ALA A 125 21.66 -8.37 13.28
N TRP A 126 20.69 -7.54 13.66
CA TRP A 126 19.41 -7.44 12.95
C TRP A 126 19.68 -6.94 11.53
N GLU A 127 19.32 -7.73 10.52
CA GLU A 127 19.62 -7.41 9.11
C GLU A 127 21.12 -7.13 8.88
N MET A 128 22.00 -7.97 9.45
CA MET A 128 23.44 -7.72 9.51
C MET A 128 24.04 -7.30 8.17
N LYS A 129 24.48 -6.04 8.11
CA LYS A 129 25.16 -5.44 6.95
C LYS A 129 26.50 -6.11 6.67
N HIS A 130 26.98 -6.00 5.43
CA HIS A 130 28.22 -6.62 4.97
C HIS A 130 29.41 -6.13 5.79
N GLU A 131 29.53 -4.81 5.97
CA GLU A 131 30.66 -4.19 6.68
C GLU A 131 30.66 -4.65 8.13
N ARG A 132 29.49 -4.74 8.76
CA ARG A 132 29.36 -5.23 10.13
C ARG A 132 29.73 -6.70 10.23
N ALA A 133 29.31 -7.53 9.26
CA ALA A 133 29.69 -8.93 9.21
C ALA A 133 31.22 -9.09 9.05
N GLN A 134 31.86 -8.30 8.19
CA GLN A 134 33.32 -8.28 8.02
C GLN A 134 34.03 -7.86 9.31
N GLU A 135 33.54 -6.82 9.98
CA GLU A 135 34.06 -6.36 11.26
C GLU A 135 34.03 -7.49 12.30
N LEU A 136 32.88 -8.16 12.45
CA LEU A 136 32.74 -9.29 13.37
C LEU A 136 33.67 -10.47 13.02
N VAL A 137 33.86 -10.75 11.73
CA VAL A 137 34.82 -11.77 11.27
C VAL A 137 36.24 -11.41 11.66
N SER A 138 36.68 -10.16 11.44
CA SER A 138 38.03 -9.69 11.81
C SER A 138 38.25 -9.64 13.32
N GLN A 139 37.18 -9.37 14.10
CA GLN A 139 37.16 -9.49 15.56
C GLN A 139 37.14 -10.94 16.05
N ARG A 140 37.20 -11.92 15.14
CA ARG A 140 37.17 -13.37 15.43
C ARG A 140 35.88 -13.81 16.13
N PHE A 141 34.79 -13.07 15.99
CA PHE A 141 33.50 -13.42 16.57
C PHE A 141 33.07 -14.84 16.15
N ALA A 142 33.09 -15.12 14.85
CA ALA A 142 32.69 -16.43 14.31
C ALA A 142 33.59 -17.57 14.80
N ALA A 143 34.91 -17.39 14.79
CA ALA A 143 35.85 -18.38 15.31
C ALA A 143 35.64 -18.65 16.81
N ASN A 144 35.45 -17.60 17.61
CA ASN A 144 35.21 -17.73 19.05
C ASN A 144 33.88 -18.41 19.36
N THR A 145 32.82 -18.04 18.65
CA THR A 145 31.50 -18.69 18.74
C THR A 145 31.63 -20.17 18.41
N CYS A 146 32.23 -20.52 17.27
CA CYS A 146 32.32 -21.91 16.81
C CYS A 146 33.32 -22.78 17.58
N LYS A 147 34.29 -22.21 18.31
CA LYS A 147 35.31 -22.98 19.07
C LYS A 147 34.68 -23.92 20.12
N ASN A 148 33.54 -23.54 20.66
CA ASN A 148 32.88 -24.26 21.75
C ASN A 148 31.81 -25.25 21.28
N TYR A 149 31.54 -25.33 19.99
CA TYR A 149 30.48 -26.16 19.43
C TYR A 149 31.01 -27.03 18.30
N ASP A 150 30.41 -28.19 18.16
CA ASP A 150 30.72 -29.11 17.07
C ASP A 150 29.78 -28.82 15.88
N ILE A 151 28.55 -28.39 16.18
CA ILE A 151 27.51 -28.00 15.22
C ILE A 151 26.93 -26.63 15.60
N VAL A 152 26.78 -25.75 14.63
CA VAL A 152 26.02 -24.50 14.74
C VAL A 152 24.88 -24.54 13.74
N ILE A 153 23.65 -24.44 14.24
CA ILE A 153 22.44 -24.39 13.43
C ILE A 153 21.98 -22.94 13.35
N ILE A 154 21.93 -22.36 12.15
CA ILE A 154 21.42 -21.01 11.89
C ILE A 154 19.98 -21.14 11.40
N SER A 155 19.03 -20.45 12.04
CA SER A 155 17.60 -20.56 11.72
C SER A 155 16.89 -19.19 11.69
N ASP A 156 15.62 -19.21 11.28
CA ASP A 156 14.74 -18.08 10.98
C ASP A 156 15.15 -17.29 9.73
N THR A 157 16.22 -16.50 9.84
CA THR A 157 16.74 -15.70 8.73
C THR A 157 18.25 -15.84 8.61
N LEU A 158 18.74 -16.14 7.41
CA LEU A 158 20.15 -16.34 7.16
C LEU A 158 21.02 -15.07 7.39
N PRO A 159 20.53 -13.83 7.14
CA PRO A 159 21.31 -12.62 7.37
C PRO A 159 21.76 -12.45 8.82
N HIS A 160 21.01 -12.95 9.81
CA HIS A 160 21.45 -12.91 11.21
C HIS A 160 22.74 -13.73 11.44
N GLY A 161 22.92 -14.81 10.67
CA GLY A 161 24.10 -15.66 10.68
C GLY A 161 25.21 -15.22 9.72
N ARG A 162 25.10 -14.04 9.08
CA ARG A 162 26.00 -13.60 7.99
C ARG A 162 27.47 -13.61 8.40
N ALA A 163 27.83 -13.16 9.60
CA ALA A 163 29.23 -13.20 10.07
C ALA A 163 29.79 -14.64 10.18
N LEU A 164 28.97 -15.60 10.61
CA LEU A 164 29.39 -17.01 10.69
C LEU A 164 29.67 -17.59 9.31
N ILE A 165 28.78 -17.29 8.37
CA ILE A 165 28.84 -17.75 6.99
C ILE A 165 30.00 -17.09 6.23
N LEU A 166 30.12 -15.76 6.32
CA LEU A 166 31.20 -14.98 5.72
C LEU A 166 32.58 -15.41 6.24
N SER A 167 32.68 -15.82 7.52
CA SER A 167 33.94 -16.31 8.08
C SER A 167 34.53 -17.50 7.33
N LEU A 168 33.71 -18.31 6.66
CA LEU A 168 34.17 -19.48 5.91
C LEU A 168 34.97 -19.08 4.66
N LEU A 169 34.65 -17.91 4.09
CA LEU A 169 35.35 -17.30 2.96
C LEU A 169 36.64 -16.55 3.35
N SER A 170 36.88 -16.30 4.65
CA SER A 170 38.11 -15.60 5.07
C SER A 170 39.37 -16.37 4.62
N LYS A 171 40.43 -15.65 4.25
CA LYS A 171 41.74 -16.28 3.99
C LYS A 171 42.46 -16.67 5.29
N ALA A 172 42.15 -16.00 6.40
CA ALA A 172 42.78 -16.23 7.68
C ALA A 172 42.12 -17.41 8.41
N LYS A 173 42.86 -18.52 8.56
CA LYS A 173 42.38 -19.75 9.21
C LYS A 173 41.82 -19.52 10.62
N HIS A 174 42.35 -18.53 11.35
CA HIS A 174 41.97 -18.21 12.72
C HIS A 174 40.68 -17.38 12.83
N GLU A 175 40.15 -16.87 11.72
CA GLU A 175 38.86 -16.17 11.66
C GLU A 175 37.72 -17.13 11.30
N LYS A 176 38.05 -18.27 10.65
CA LYS A 176 37.06 -19.25 10.18
C LYS A 176 36.32 -19.93 11.34
N CYS A 177 35.00 -20.01 11.22
CA CYS A 177 34.20 -20.95 12.00
C CYS A 177 34.70 -22.39 11.77
N GLN A 178 34.99 -23.10 12.87
CA GLN A 178 35.47 -24.49 12.84
C GLN A 178 34.36 -25.54 12.97
N ALA A 179 33.19 -25.14 13.47
CA ALA A 179 32.03 -26.01 13.62
C ALA A 179 31.40 -26.35 12.26
N GLN A 180 30.63 -27.44 12.23
CA GLN A 180 29.71 -27.72 11.14
C GLN A 180 28.56 -26.72 11.18
N ILE A 181 28.25 -26.07 10.07
CA ILE A 181 27.11 -25.16 9.97
C ILE A 181 25.93 -25.91 9.32
N ILE A 182 24.78 -25.88 9.97
CA ILE A 182 23.51 -26.30 9.38
C ILE A 182 22.66 -25.05 9.22
N VAL A 183 22.16 -24.82 8.02
CA VAL A 183 21.23 -23.72 7.73
C VAL A 183 19.82 -24.30 7.71
N GLU A 184 18.93 -23.80 8.56
CA GLU A 184 17.51 -24.11 8.62
C GLU A 184 16.72 -22.92 8.06
N LEU A 185 16.43 -22.94 6.76
CA LEU A 185 15.64 -21.88 6.13
C LEU A 185 14.16 -22.06 6.49
N THR A 186 13.58 -21.05 7.17
CA THR A 186 12.17 -21.09 7.56
C THR A 186 11.27 -20.04 6.92
N ASN A 187 11.81 -18.87 6.59
CA ASN A 187 11.10 -17.77 5.93
C ASN A 187 12.09 -16.98 5.05
N ARG A 188 12.11 -17.17 3.72
CA ARG A 188 13.00 -16.52 2.72
C ARG A 188 14.46 -16.38 3.16
N PHE A 189 15.39 -17.08 2.53
CA PHE A 189 16.81 -17.05 2.95
C PHE A 189 17.42 -15.64 3.08
N ASP A 190 16.93 -14.64 2.36
CA ASP A 190 17.38 -13.24 2.41
C ASP A 190 16.43 -12.31 3.19
N TRP A 191 15.56 -12.87 4.03
CA TRP A 191 14.60 -12.10 4.80
C TRP A 191 15.30 -11.14 5.78
N GLY A 192 14.83 -9.90 5.83
CA GLY A 192 15.49 -8.77 6.48
C GLY A 192 16.30 -7.89 5.50
N LEU A 193 16.72 -8.41 4.34
CA LEU A 193 17.42 -7.59 3.33
C LEU A 193 16.45 -6.93 2.34
N GLU A 194 15.15 -7.16 2.47
CA GLU A 194 14.16 -6.84 1.45
C GLU A 194 13.80 -5.36 1.32
N HIS A 195 13.93 -4.61 2.42
CA HIS A 195 13.75 -3.16 2.42
C HIS A 195 14.90 -2.45 1.64
N ASN A 196 15.93 -3.22 1.29
CA ASN A 196 17.11 -2.81 0.53
C ASN A 196 17.23 -3.52 -0.82
N ARG A 197 16.16 -4.13 -1.37
CA ARG A 197 16.20 -4.72 -2.73
C ARG A 197 16.57 -3.62 -3.74
N GLY A 198 17.83 -3.66 -4.21
CA GLY A 198 18.43 -2.66 -5.09
C GLY A 198 19.60 -1.86 -4.49
N LEU A 199 19.90 -2.02 -3.20
CA LEU A 199 21.05 -1.43 -2.52
C LEU A 199 22.22 -2.43 -2.44
N TRP A 200 23.43 -1.89 -2.34
CA TRP A 200 24.70 -2.63 -2.35
C TRP A 200 24.77 -3.83 -1.38
N ASP A 201 24.10 -3.76 -0.23
CA ASP A 201 24.23 -4.79 0.81
C ASP A 201 23.56 -6.13 0.49
N SER A 202 22.37 -6.12 -0.13
CA SER A 202 21.71 -7.35 -0.57
C SER A 202 22.52 -8.05 -1.66
N MET A 203 23.14 -7.25 -2.53
CA MET A 203 24.03 -7.74 -3.58
C MET A 203 25.25 -8.44 -2.99
N GLU A 204 25.93 -7.82 -2.02
CA GLU A 204 27.06 -8.45 -1.34
C GLU A 204 26.67 -9.70 -0.54
N PHE A 205 25.42 -9.76 -0.04
CA PHE A 205 24.90 -10.98 0.58
C PHE A 205 24.69 -12.10 -0.43
N HIS A 206 23.99 -11.84 -1.53
CA HIS A 206 23.76 -12.84 -2.59
C HIS A 206 25.08 -13.32 -3.22
N LYS A 207 26.01 -12.40 -3.45
CA LYS A 207 27.37 -12.68 -3.93
C LYS A 207 28.16 -13.56 -2.96
N MET A 208 28.01 -13.33 -1.65
CA MET A 208 28.62 -14.19 -0.63
C MET A 208 28.09 -15.61 -0.72
N ILE A 209 26.78 -15.81 -0.88
CA ILE A 209 26.17 -17.16 -1.05
C ILE A 209 26.70 -17.83 -2.32
N TRP A 210 26.79 -17.09 -3.41
CA TRP A 210 27.33 -17.61 -4.67
C TRP A 210 28.80 -18.02 -4.58
N ARG A 211 29.65 -17.21 -3.95
CA ARG A 211 31.04 -17.57 -3.65
C ARG A 211 31.16 -18.77 -2.73
N LEU A 212 30.21 -18.97 -1.82
CA LEU A 212 30.23 -20.14 -0.95
C LEU A 212 29.95 -21.42 -1.73
N ASP A 213 28.99 -21.40 -2.66
CA ASP A 213 28.69 -22.57 -3.51
C ASP A 213 29.84 -22.86 -4.47
N SER A 214 30.53 -21.83 -5.00
CA SER A 214 31.65 -21.99 -5.93
C SER A 214 32.96 -22.49 -5.26
N VAL A 215 33.24 -22.03 -4.04
CA VAL A 215 34.51 -22.32 -3.34
C VAL A 215 34.42 -23.55 -2.43
N TYR A 216 33.22 -23.87 -1.92
CA TYR A 216 33.04 -24.90 -0.91
C TYR A 216 32.36 -26.14 -1.50
N GLU A 217 33.12 -27.21 -1.75
CA GLU A 217 32.61 -28.53 -2.16
C GLU A 217 31.87 -29.27 -1.01
N GLY A 218 30.93 -28.61 -0.34
CA GLY A 218 29.81 -29.25 0.35
C GLY A 218 30.04 -29.88 1.73
N LYS A 219 31.20 -29.70 2.38
CA LYS A 219 31.44 -30.43 3.66
C LYS A 219 31.15 -29.66 4.95
N LYS A 220 31.25 -28.31 4.99
CA LYS A 220 31.03 -27.54 6.25
C LYS A 220 29.67 -26.88 6.40
N ILE A 221 28.90 -26.76 5.31
CA ILE A 221 27.56 -26.18 5.34
C ILE A 221 26.57 -27.23 4.83
N ILE A 222 25.51 -27.46 5.60
CA ILE A 222 24.40 -28.32 5.22
C ILE A 222 23.17 -27.46 5.12
N TRP A 223 22.50 -27.53 3.97
CA TRP A 223 21.31 -26.75 3.70
C TRP A 223 20.06 -27.56 3.97
N THR A 224 19.21 -27.00 4.83
CA THR A 224 17.88 -27.53 5.13
C THR A 224 16.85 -26.43 4.96
N GLU A 225 15.64 -26.81 4.60
CA GLU A 225 14.53 -25.87 4.46
C GLU A 225 13.24 -26.51 4.97
N ASN A 226 12.31 -25.69 5.43
CA ASN A 226 10.98 -26.15 5.81
C ASN A 226 9.96 -26.09 4.65
N ASN A 227 10.30 -25.35 3.59
CA ASN A 227 9.47 -25.03 2.44
C ASN A 227 10.31 -25.17 1.17
N PRO A 228 9.93 -26.04 0.22
CA PRO A 228 10.72 -26.27 -1.00
C PRO A 228 10.83 -25.05 -1.93
N LEU A 229 10.08 -23.97 -1.65
CA LEU A 229 10.23 -22.70 -2.38
C LEU A 229 11.48 -21.91 -1.96
N GLU A 230 12.09 -22.24 -0.82
CA GLU A 230 13.27 -21.53 -0.30
C GLU A 230 14.50 -21.77 -1.18
N SER A 231 14.80 -23.03 -1.49
CA SER A 231 15.87 -23.41 -2.41
C SER A 231 15.70 -22.80 -3.79
N ARG A 232 14.45 -22.74 -4.30
CA ARG A 232 14.17 -22.08 -5.58
C ARG A 232 14.39 -20.58 -5.51
N HIS A 233 13.88 -19.92 -4.47
CA HIS A 233 14.09 -18.48 -4.26
C HIS A 233 15.60 -18.18 -4.16
N MET A 234 16.37 -18.97 -3.42
CA MET A 234 17.82 -18.82 -3.35
C MET A 234 18.50 -19.01 -4.71
N ALA A 235 18.14 -20.05 -5.47
CA ALA A 235 18.67 -20.29 -6.81
C ALA A 235 18.40 -19.10 -7.74
N ASP A 236 17.19 -18.53 -7.69
CA ASP A 236 16.82 -17.39 -8.52
C ASP A 236 17.64 -16.14 -8.20
N PHE A 237 18.05 -15.89 -6.95
CA PHE A 237 18.79 -14.67 -6.56
C PHE A 237 20.32 -14.83 -6.52
N THR A 238 20.82 -16.03 -6.31
CA THR A 238 22.25 -16.27 -6.08
C THR A 238 22.87 -17.18 -7.14
N TRP A 239 22.07 -17.82 -7.99
CA TRP A 239 22.50 -18.87 -8.91
C TRP A 239 23.23 -20.03 -8.23
N SER A 240 23.03 -20.18 -6.93
CA SER A 240 23.58 -21.25 -6.12
C SER A 240 22.54 -22.33 -5.95
N THR A 241 22.94 -23.58 -6.15
CA THR A 241 22.04 -24.74 -6.03
C THR A 241 22.70 -25.83 -5.20
N PRO A 242 23.05 -25.53 -3.94
CA PRO A 242 23.58 -26.55 -3.05
C PRO A 242 22.52 -27.64 -2.82
N GLU A 243 22.97 -28.77 -2.28
CA GLU A 243 22.06 -29.85 -1.94
C GLU A 243 21.23 -29.48 -0.70
N PHE A 244 19.92 -29.39 -0.90
CA PHE A 244 18.93 -29.12 0.13
C PHE A 244 18.32 -30.40 0.66
N ARG A 245 17.96 -30.38 1.95
CA ARG A 245 17.11 -31.38 2.58
C ARG A 245 15.85 -30.74 3.11
N LEU A 246 14.69 -31.28 2.73
CA LEU A 246 13.41 -30.82 3.23
C LEU A 246 13.19 -31.32 4.66
N MET A 247 13.23 -30.41 5.62
CA MET A 247 13.06 -30.67 7.05
C MET A 247 11.82 -29.94 7.55
N ARG A 248 10.69 -30.64 7.57
CA ARG A 248 9.42 -30.07 8.07
C ARG A 248 9.50 -29.79 9.58
N PRO A 249 8.83 -28.75 10.10
CA PRO A 249 8.76 -28.52 11.54
C PRO A 249 8.03 -29.66 12.23
N ALA A 250 8.39 -29.95 13.49
CA ALA A 250 7.65 -30.90 14.32
C ALA A 250 6.28 -30.33 14.78
N GLY A 251 6.02 -29.04 14.52
CA GLY A 251 4.77 -28.40 14.90
C GLY A 251 4.56 -28.38 16.42
N TYR A 252 5.66 -28.35 17.18
CA TYR A 252 5.62 -28.17 18.62
C TYR A 252 5.64 -26.67 18.94
N SER A 253 4.68 -26.23 19.76
CA SER A 253 4.62 -24.89 20.31
C SER A 253 4.32 -24.97 21.81
N PRO A 254 5.05 -24.24 22.66
CA PRO A 254 4.77 -24.16 24.10
C PRO A 254 3.58 -23.24 24.37
N LEU A 255 3.17 -22.42 23.38
CA LEU A 255 1.97 -21.63 23.47
C LEU A 255 0.75 -22.57 23.36
N PRO A 256 -0.23 -22.47 24.27
CA PRO A 256 -1.46 -23.22 24.12
C PRO A 256 -2.06 -22.88 22.75
N ALA A 257 -2.48 -23.92 22.01
CA ALA A 257 -3.20 -23.73 20.77
C ALA A 257 -4.33 -22.73 21.03
N ILE A 258 -4.38 -21.63 20.26
CA ILE A 258 -5.38 -20.59 20.42
C ILE A 258 -6.75 -21.28 20.41
N SER A 259 -7.49 -21.01 21.47
CA SER A 259 -8.65 -21.70 22.03
C SER A 259 -9.49 -22.52 21.04
N PHE A 260 -9.88 -23.71 21.50
CA PHE A 260 -10.90 -24.57 20.89
C PHE A 260 -12.15 -23.81 20.39
N GLU A 261 -12.47 -22.64 20.96
CA GLU A 261 -13.49 -21.69 20.52
C GLU A 261 -13.39 -21.25 19.04
N HIS A 262 -12.20 -20.98 18.49
CA HIS A 262 -12.06 -20.58 17.07
C HIS A 262 -12.25 -21.77 16.13
N LEU A 263 -11.76 -22.95 16.54
CA LEU A 263 -12.03 -24.20 15.85
C LEU A 263 -13.52 -24.57 15.95
N ARG A 264 -14.17 -24.28 17.08
CA ARG A 264 -15.60 -24.47 17.33
C ARG A 264 -16.44 -23.59 16.40
N GLU A 265 -16.05 -22.35 16.11
CA GLU A 265 -16.73 -21.51 15.10
C GLU A 265 -16.64 -22.09 13.68
N ILE A 266 -15.50 -22.66 13.30
CA ILE A 266 -15.31 -23.35 12.02
C ILE A 266 -16.12 -24.66 11.96
N ILE A 267 -16.15 -25.42 13.07
CA ILE A 267 -16.89 -26.68 13.22
C ILE A 267 -18.40 -26.46 13.22
N LEU A 268 -18.87 -25.35 13.81
CA LEU A 268 -20.29 -24.95 13.84
C LEU A 268 -20.73 -24.24 12.54
N SER A 269 -19.85 -24.13 11.55
CA SER A 269 -20.22 -23.64 10.22
C SER A 269 -21.18 -24.61 9.52
N PRO A 270 -21.98 -24.15 8.53
CA PRO A 270 -23.09 -24.92 7.94
C PRO A 270 -22.70 -26.24 7.27
N ASN A 271 -21.40 -26.47 7.06
CA ASN A 271 -20.81 -27.70 6.53
C ASN A 271 -19.90 -28.31 7.62
N PRO A 272 -20.42 -29.16 8.52
CA PRO A 272 -19.61 -29.70 9.60
C PRO A 272 -18.48 -30.56 9.01
N ILE A 273 -17.24 -30.15 9.26
CA ILE A 273 -16.07 -30.99 9.04
C ILE A 273 -16.27 -32.26 9.87
N ASP A 274 -15.91 -33.43 9.35
CA ASP A 274 -15.91 -34.69 10.12
C ASP A 274 -14.87 -34.60 11.25
N THR A 275 -15.30 -33.99 12.36
CA THR A 275 -14.46 -33.68 13.52
C THR A 275 -13.96 -34.93 14.20
N ASN A 276 -14.67 -36.05 14.08
CA ASN A 276 -14.24 -37.32 14.66
C ASN A 276 -13.00 -37.85 13.94
N ASN A 277 -12.99 -37.79 12.61
CA ASN A 277 -11.85 -38.21 11.81
C ASN A 277 -10.64 -37.27 12.02
N VAL A 278 -10.86 -35.95 12.06
CA VAL A 278 -9.80 -34.97 12.35
C VAL A 278 -9.25 -35.12 13.78
N ARG A 279 -10.10 -35.40 14.78
CA ARG A 279 -9.68 -35.57 16.19
C ARG A 279 -8.93 -36.87 16.45
N MET A 280 -9.24 -37.94 15.70
CA MET A 280 -8.61 -39.26 15.86
C MET A 280 -7.39 -39.45 14.96
N GLU A 281 -7.50 -39.11 13.68
CA GLU A 281 -6.44 -39.32 12.69
C GLU A 281 -5.49 -38.14 12.58
N GLY A 282 -5.93 -36.92 12.89
CA GLY A 282 -5.08 -35.74 12.94
C GLY A 282 -3.87 -35.91 13.88
N PRO A 283 -4.07 -36.24 15.16
CA PRO A 283 -2.94 -36.47 16.08
C PRO A 283 -1.98 -37.57 15.62
N LYS A 284 -2.49 -38.67 15.05
CA LYS A 284 -1.65 -39.76 14.51
C LYS A 284 -0.84 -39.29 13.31
N TYR A 285 -1.46 -38.55 12.40
CA TYR A 285 -0.81 -37.97 11.23
C TYR A 285 0.29 -36.98 11.62
N TYR A 286 -0.03 -36.04 12.53
CA TYR A 286 0.95 -35.07 13.04
C TYR A 286 2.07 -35.74 13.83
N GLU A 287 1.79 -36.78 14.60
CA GLU A 287 2.83 -37.57 15.28
C GLU A 287 3.70 -38.34 14.27
N GLY A 288 3.13 -38.82 13.16
CA GLY A 288 3.87 -39.36 12.03
C GLY A 288 4.85 -38.34 11.43
N ILE A 289 4.38 -37.12 11.18
CA ILE A 289 5.24 -36.02 10.70
C ILE A 289 6.32 -35.68 11.72
N ARG A 290 5.97 -35.56 13.01
CA ARG A 290 6.94 -35.31 14.10
C ARG A 290 8.04 -36.36 14.14
N ASN A 291 7.65 -37.63 14.10
CA ASN A 291 8.60 -38.74 14.10
C ASN A 291 9.49 -38.71 12.85
N LYS A 292 8.92 -38.39 11.67
CA LYS A 292 9.69 -38.20 10.42
C LYS A 292 10.72 -37.08 10.59
N THR A 293 10.31 -35.92 11.10
CA THR A 293 11.18 -34.76 11.36
C THR A 293 12.30 -35.09 12.33
N VAL A 294 11.99 -35.67 13.50
CA VAL A 294 12.99 -36.00 14.54
C VAL A 294 14.01 -37.00 14.00
N ARG A 295 13.56 -38.04 13.30
CA ARG A 295 14.46 -39.03 12.65
C ARG A 295 15.29 -38.40 11.53
N GLY A 296 14.73 -37.43 10.80
CA GLY A 296 15.44 -36.56 9.87
C GLY A 296 16.65 -35.89 10.48
N TRP A 297 16.45 -35.20 11.61
CA TRP A 297 17.53 -34.53 12.33
C TRP A 297 18.54 -35.52 12.91
N ALA A 298 18.07 -36.66 13.45
CA ALA A 298 18.94 -37.71 13.95
C ALA A 298 19.90 -38.24 12.87
N ARG A 299 19.39 -38.55 11.67
CA ARG A 299 20.21 -39.00 10.53
C ARG A 299 21.18 -37.91 10.09
N LEU A 300 20.72 -36.68 9.95
CA LEU A 300 21.57 -35.57 9.52
C LEU A 300 22.76 -35.39 10.46
N ILE A 301 22.52 -35.42 11.78
CA ILE A 301 23.60 -35.35 12.79
C ILE A 301 24.48 -36.60 12.77
N HIS A 302 23.88 -37.77 12.53
CA HIS A 302 24.63 -39.03 12.40
C HIS A 302 25.60 -39.04 11.22
N GLU A 303 25.17 -38.52 10.07
CA GLU A 303 26.00 -38.35 8.87
C GLU A 303 27.21 -37.42 9.12
N GLN A 304 27.18 -36.59 10.17
CA GLN A 304 28.32 -35.79 10.62
C GLN A 304 29.29 -36.54 11.55
N GLY A 305 29.09 -37.84 11.74
CA GLY A 305 29.95 -38.70 12.55
C GLY A 305 29.59 -38.75 14.03
N PHE A 306 28.42 -38.24 14.42
CA PHE A 306 27.94 -38.28 15.80
C PHE A 306 26.98 -39.45 16.05
N SER A 307 26.91 -39.90 17.30
CA SER A 307 25.90 -40.89 17.71
C SER A 307 24.74 -40.17 18.38
N VAL A 308 23.53 -40.47 17.93
CA VAL A 308 22.29 -39.85 18.39
C VAL A 308 21.29 -40.95 18.71
N LYS A 309 20.54 -40.79 19.81
CA LYS A 309 19.41 -41.65 20.16
C LYS A 309 18.13 -40.97 19.71
N VAL A 310 17.08 -41.73 19.42
CA VAL A 310 15.74 -41.18 19.26
C VAL A 310 14.89 -41.83 20.35
N ASP A 311 14.38 -41.04 21.29
CA ASP A 311 13.59 -41.50 22.44
C ASP A 311 14.27 -42.60 23.26
N ASN A 312 15.56 -42.41 23.53
CA ASN A 312 16.45 -43.33 24.24
C ASN A 312 16.81 -44.63 23.48
N GLU A 313 16.30 -44.82 22.26
CA GLU A 313 16.62 -45.98 21.43
C GLU A 313 17.70 -45.66 20.41
N TYR A 314 18.64 -46.59 20.24
CA TYR A 314 19.54 -46.62 19.08
C TYR A 314 18.83 -47.42 17.99
N GLY A 315 18.19 -46.72 17.06
CA GLY A 315 17.52 -47.36 15.93
C GLY A 315 18.36 -47.29 14.65
N PRO A 316 18.39 -48.32 13.80
CA PRO A 316 18.81 -48.15 12.42
C PRO A 316 17.86 -47.13 11.76
N PHE A 317 18.42 -46.08 11.15
CA PHE A 317 17.63 -45.11 10.41
C PHE A 317 17.14 -45.77 9.12
N SER A 318 15.86 -46.16 9.06
CA SER A 318 15.26 -46.66 7.81
C SER A 318 15.39 -45.61 6.71
N CYS A 319 15.90 -46.00 5.53
CA CYS A 319 16.13 -45.11 4.39
C CYS A 319 14.82 -44.45 3.90
N ASP A 320 13.65 -45.03 4.20
CA ASP A 320 12.33 -44.53 3.76
C ASP A 320 11.84 -43.30 4.53
N SER A 321 12.54 -42.92 5.61
CA SER A 321 12.03 -41.90 6.55
C SER A 321 12.36 -40.46 6.17
N ILE A 322 13.21 -40.20 5.16
CA ILE A 322 13.73 -38.85 4.87
C ILE A 322 13.75 -38.63 3.37
N ASP A 323 13.29 -37.45 2.96
CA ASP A 323 13.32 -37.07 1.55
C ASP A 323 14.79 -36.92 1.10
N PRO A 324 15.17 -37.49 -0.05
CA PRO A 324 16.55 -37.44 -0.51
C PRO A 324 17.02 -35.99 -0.71
N PRO A 325 18.33 -35.72 -0.56
CA PRO A 325 18.86 -34.42 -0.90
C PRO A 325 18.55 -34.09 -2.35
N TYR A 326 18.22 -32.84 -2.63
CA TYR A 326 17.88 -32.39 -3.96
C TYR A 326 18.48 -31.02 -4.25
N ARG A 327 18.57 -30.66 -5.53
CA ARG A 327 19.02 -29.35 -5.99
C ARG A 327 17.87 -28.67 -6.70
N ALA A 328 17.64 -27.39 -6.40
CA ALA A 328 16.73 -26.59 -7.20
C ALA A 328 17.27 -26.48 -8.64
N SER A 329 16.38 -26.43 -9.62
CA SER A 329 16.78 -26.13 -10.99
C SER A 329 17.21 -24.68 -11.09
N LEU A 330 18.30 -24.41 -11.81
CA LEU A 330 18.64 -23.06 -12.25
C LEU A 330 17.72 -22.65 -13.40
N PRO A 331 17.42 -21.35 -13.56
CA PRO A 331 16.82 -20.84 -14.79
C PRO A 331 17.68 -21.18 -16.01
N GLU A 332 17.06 -21.49 -17.15
CA GLU A 332 17.79 -21.59 -18.42
C GLU A 332 18.27 -20.19 -18.82
N ALA A 333 19.59 -19.98 -18.80
CA ALA A 333 20.20 -18.71 -19.19
C ALA A 333 21.52 -18.93 -19.92
N GLU A 334 21.70 -18.23 -21.04
CA GLU A 334 22.96 -18.19 -21.78
C GLU A 334 23.92 -17.16 -21.17
N ILE A 335 24.32 -17.37 -19.91
CA ILE A 335 25.28 -16.50 -19.22
C ILE A 335 26.68 -17.09 -19.37
N TYR A 336 27.59 -16.32 -19.97
CA TYR A 336 29.01 -16.69 -20.05
C TYR A 336 29.75 -16.22 -18.79
N PHE A 337 30.14 -17.17 -17.94
CA PHE A 337 30.98 -16.93 -16.76
C PHE A 337 32.45 -16.73 -17.17
N THR A 338 33.12 -15.76 -16.53
CA THR A 338 34.55 -15.46 -16.68
C THR A 338 35.36 -16.02 -15.50
N THR A 339 36.68 -15.90 -15.55
CA THR A 339 37.55 -16.25 -14.41
C THR A 339 37.48 -15.23 -13.27
N ASP A 340 36.94 -14.04 -13.53
CA ASP A 340 36.63 -13.06 -12.49
C ASP A 340 35.23 -13.36 -11.94
N GLU A 341 35.18 -13.84 -10.69
CA GLU A 341 33.92 -14.11 -10.00
C GLU A 341 33.06 -12.85 -9.92
N ASP A 342 33.64 -11.68 -9.66
CA ASP A 342 32.85 -10.45 -9.48
C ASP A 342 32.20 -10.02 -10.77
N GLU A 343 32.93 -10.10 -11.87
CA GLU A 343 32.39 -9.85 -13.21
C GLU A 343 31.27 -10.85 -13.55
N SER A 344 31.48 -12.12 -13.25
CA SER A 344 30.52 -13.20 -13.47
C SER A 344 29.22 -13.01 -12.68
N PHE A 345 29.29 -12.60 -11.42
CA PHE A 345 28.11 -12.25 -10.62
C PHE A 345 27.36 -11.05 -11.20
N MET A 346 28.10 -10.04 -11.65
CA MET A 346 27.51 -8.82 -12.20
C MET A 346 26.78 -9.10 -13.52
N ARG A 347 27.34 -9.96 -14.38
CA ARG A 347 26.67 -10.43 -15.61
C ARG A 347 25.37 -11.17 -15.31
N LEU A 348 25.39 -12.06 -14.31
CA LEU A 348 24.21 -12.77 -13.85
C LEU A 348 23.12 -11.81 -13.33
N ARG A 349 23.51 -10.82 -12.51
CA ARG A 349 22.61 -9.79 -12.01
C ARG A 349 21.98 -9.00 -13.15
N ASP A 350 22.80 -8.55 -14.10
CA ASP A 350 22.34 -7.73 -15.23
C ASP A 350 21.39 -8.53 -16.13
N TRP A 351 21.68 -9.80 -16.38
CA TRP A 351 20.76 -10.71 -17.06
C TRP A 351 19.43 -10.84 -16.32
N LYS A 352 19.45 -11.06 -15.00
CA LYS A 352 18.23 -11.20 -14.20
C LYS A 352 17.39 -9.92 -14.20
N MET A 353 18.02 -8.76 -14.04
CA MET A 353 17.34 -7.46 -14.13
C MET A 353 16.74 -7.25 -15.52
N GLY A 354 17.43 -7.71 -16.57
CA GLY A 354 16.93 -7.73 -17.94
C GLY A 354 15.71 -8.65 -18.11
N GLU A 355 15.74 -9.85 -17.55
CA GLU A 355 14.60 -10.79 -17.58
C GLU A 355 13.43 -10.30 -16.74
N GLU A 356 13.64 -9.75 -15.55
CA GLU A 356 12.57 -9.13 -14.76
C GLU A 356 11.94 -7.96 -15.51
N ALA A 357 12.75 -7.12 -16.16
CA ALA A 357 12.26 -6.06 -17.03
C ALA A 357 11.49 -6.62 -18.24
N ARG A 358 11.95 -7.74 -18.85
CA ARG A 358 11.27 -8.41 -19.97
C ARG A 358 9.96 -9.08 -19.53
N PHE A 359 9.94 -9.77 -18.41
CA PHE A 359 8.73 -10.34 -17.82
C PHE A 359 7.73 -9.25 -17.44
N GLU A 360 8.21 -8.14 -16.89
CA GLU A 360 7.38 -6.99 -16.59
C GLU A 360 6.86 -6.33 -17.88
N LEU A 361 7.68 -6.25 -18.95
CA LEU A 361 7.25 -5.82 -20.29
C LEU A 361 6.19 -6.75 -20.88
N VAL A 362 6.37 -8.08 -20.82
CA VAL A 362 5.38 -9.06 -21.32
C VAL A 362 4.09 -9.02 -20.50
N ARG A 363 4.22 -8.84 -19.18
CA ARG A 363 3.11 -8.64 -18.27
C ARG A 363 2.38 -7.34 -18.62
N GLN A 364 3.13 -6.25 -18.85
CA GLN A 364 2.61 -4.96 -19.31
C GLN A 364 1.94 -5.08 -20.67
N GLU A 365 2.53 -5.76 -21.66
CA GLU A 365 1.95 -5.99 -22.99
C GLU A 365 0.63 -6.76 -22.89
N ARG A 366 0.56 -7.84 -22.08
CA ARG A 366 -0.70 -8.54 -21.80
C ARG A 366 -1.74 -7.65 -21.10
N TYR A 367 -1.30 -6.70 -20.29
CA TYR A 367 -2.18 -5.70 -19.67
C TYR A 367 -2.55 -4.55 -20.63
N MET A 368 -1.70 -4.21 -21.60
CA MET A 368 -1.91 -3.17 -22.60
C MET A 368 -2.75 -3.65 -23.78
N THR A 369 -2.81 -4.96 -24.03
CA THR A 369 -3.76 -5.55 -25.00
C THR A 369 -5.21 -5.56 -24.50
N LEU A 370 -5.41 -5.34 -23.20
CA LEU A 370 -6.75 -5.16 -22.63
C LEU A 370 -7.14 -3.70 -22.78
N THR A 371 -8.32 -3.44 -23.34
CA THR A 371 -8.89 -2.09 -23.34
C THR A 371 -9.04 -1.60 -21.88
N PRO A 372 -9.03 -0.29 -21.61
CA PRO A 372 -9.28 0.25 -20.27
C PRO A 372 -10.58 -0.29 -19.65
N PHE A 373 -11.58 -0.58 -20.48
CA PHE A 373 -12.82 -1.23 -20.07
C PHE A 373 -12.61 -2.68 -19.64
N GLU A 374 -11.85 -3.48 -20.39
CA GLU A 374 -11.54 -4.86 -20.04
C GLU A 374 -10.61 -4.96 -18.83
N LEU A 375 -9.65 -4.04 -18.68
CA LEU A 375 -8.79 -3.99 -17.50
C LEU A 375 -9.60 -3.63 -16.24
N SER A 376 -10.48 -2.62 -16.36
CA SER A 376 -11.45 -2.26 -15.31
C SER A 376 -12.38 -3.43 -14.99
N ALA A 377 -12.91 -4.11 -16.01
CA ALA A 377 -13.81 -5.25 -15.83
C ALA A 377 -13.11 -6.47 -15.24
N LEU A 378 -11.86 -6.75 -15.62
CA LEU A 378 -11.08 -7.89 -15.12
C LEU A 378 -10.63 -7.65 -13.67
N GLN A 379 -10.29 -6.42 -13.31
CA GLN A 379 -9.99 -6.05 -11.93
C GLN A 379 -11.26 -5.98 -11.09
N TYR A 380 -12.35 -5.38 -11.59
CA TYR A 380 -13.67 -5.40 -10.96
C TYR A 380 -14.13 -6.84 -10.73
N ARG A 381 -13.91 -7.73 -11.70
CA ARG A 381 -14.18 -9.16 -11.59
C ARG A 381 -13.29 -9.83 -10.54
N ARG A 382 -11.98 -9.59 -10.52
CA ARG A 382 -11.09 -10.10 -9.45
C ARG A 382 -11.48 -9.57 -8.07
N TRP A 383 -11.92 -8.31 -7.98
CA TRP A 383 -12.47 -7.71 -6.76
C TRP A 383 -13.78 -8.38 -6.32
N MET A 384 -14.62 -8.77 -7.27
CA MET A 384 -15.87 -9.49 -7.03
C MET A 384 -15.67 -11.00 -6.78
N GLU A 385 -14.52 -11.55 -7.18
CA GLU A 385 -14.13 -12.96 -7.03
C GLU A 385 -13.31 -13.24 -5.74
N GLU A 386 -12.94 -12.22 -4.94
CA GLU A 386 -12.36 -12.40 -3.60
C GLU A 386 -13.38 -13.13 -2.68
N PRO A 387 -13.11 -14.39 -2.23
CA PRO A 387 -14.14 -15.27 -1.64
C PRO A 387 -14.69 -14.83 -0.27
N VAL A 388 -14.04 -13.87 0.41
CA VAL A 388 -14.48 -13.39 1.72
C VAL A 388 -15.16 -12.03 1.56
N ARG A 389 -16.49 -12.12 1.38
CA ARG A 389 -17.53 -11.09 1.52
C ARG A 389 -17.92 -10.31 0.26
N LYS A 390 -18.73 -10.97 -0.58
CA LYS A 390 -19.75 -10.28 -1.42
C LYS A 390 -20.63 -9.29 -0.62
N THR A 391 -20.73 -9.45 0.71
CA THR A 391 -21.45 -8.55 1.63
C THR A 391 -20.70 -7.27 2.01
N VAL A 392 -19.40 -7.15 1.72
CA VAL A 392 -18.57 -5.97 2.10
C VAL A 392 -18.67 -4.83 1.08
N MET A 393 -19.07 -5.13 -0.15
CA MET A 393 -19.12 -4.17 -1.27
C MET A 393 -20.54 -3.62 -1.54
N THR A 394 -21.59 -4.26 -1.02
CA THR A 394 -23.00 -3.93 -1.34
C THR A 394 -23.60 -2.80 -0.48
N GLY A 395 -22.83 -2.22 0.44
CA GLY A 395 -23.34 -1.26 1.42
C GLY A 395 -23.80 -1.95 2.70
N LEU A 396 -24.58 -1.25 3.54
CA LEU A 396 -25.35 -1.87 4.62
C LEU A 396 -26.22 -3.03 4.05
N GLU A 397 -26.62 -4.00 4.87
CA GLU A 397 -27.34 -5.24 4.47
C GLU A 397 -28.18 -5.16 3.19
N ALA A 398 -28.23 -6.22 2.37
CA ALA A 398 -29.07 -6.28 1.15
C ALA A 398 -30.57 -5.97 1.36
N SER A 399 -31.06 -5.91 2.60
CA SER A 399 -32.41 -5.44 2.97
C SER A 399 -32.62 -3.92 2.83
N LEU A 400 -31.58 -3.18 2.42
CA LEU A 400 -31.49 -1.71 2.41
C LEU A 400 -31.24 -1.14 1.00
N GLU A 401 -31.85 -1.75 -0.03
CA GLU A 401 -31.64 -1.37 -1.44
C GLU A 401 -31.91 0.12 -1.75
N ASP A 402 -32.79 0.79 -0.99
CA ASP A 402 -33.16 2.21 -1.21
C ASP A 402 -32.49 3.21 -0.23
N VAL A 403 -31.49 2.79 0.55
CA VAL A 403 -30.95 3.64 1.63
C VAL A 403 -30.32 4.92 1.12
N ASP A 404 -29.59 4.88 0.01
CA ASP A 404 -28.95 6.08 -0.54
C ASP A 404 -29.99 7.14 -0.93
N GLN A 405 -31.08 6.72 -1.60
CA GLN A 405 -32.18 7.61 -1.98
C GLN A 405 -32.80 8.27 -0.75
N LYS A 406 -33.15 7.48 0.27
CA LYS A 406 -33.77 8.00 1.51
C LYS A 406 -32.86 8.95 2.27
N LEU A 407 -31.56 8.65 2.35
CA LEU A 407 -30.59 9.54 3.00
C LEU A 407 -30.46 10.87 2.25
N LEU A 408 -30.43 10.84 0.92
CA LEU A 408 -30.38 12.07 0.11
C LEU A 408 -31.66 12.90 0.24
N GLU A 409 -32.84 12.28 0.26
CA GLU A 409 -34.11 12.95 0.53
C GLU A 409 -34.11 13.64 1.90
N MET A 410 -33.64 12.95 2.94
CA MET A 410 -33.49 13.53 4.28
C MET A 410 -32.53 14.72 4.29
N ILE A 411 -31.39 14.62 3.59
CA ILE A 411 -30.43 15.73 3.46
C ILE A 411 -31.08 16.93 2.76
N ASN A 412 -31.72 16.71 1.60
CA ASN A 412 -32.37 17.76 0.82
C ASN A 412 -33.45 18.49 1.65
N HIS A 413 -34.23 17.74 2.41
CA HIS A 413 -35.21 18.31 3.34
C HIS A 413 -34.54 19.12 4.45
N LEU A 414 -33.49 18.61 5.10
CA LEU A 414 -32.76 19.33 6.15
C LEU A 414 -32.10 20.62 5.66
N GLU A 415 -31.56 20.64 4.44
CA GLU A 415 -30.97 21.85 3.87
C GLU A 415 -32.01 22.92 3.53
N SER A 416 -33.20 22.51 3.11
CA SER A 416 -34.32 23.45 2.92
C SER A 416 -34.72 24.16 4.21
N VAL A 417 -34.53 23.50 5.37
CA VAL A 417 -34.79 24.10 6.70
C VAL A 417 -33.80 25.20 7.03
N ALA A 418 -32.53 25.01 6.67
CA ALA A 418 -31.48 26.00 6.94
C ALA A 418 -31.75 27.32 6.22
N LEU A 419 -32.43 27.28 5.07
CA LEU A 419 -32.80 28.47 4.28
C LEU A 419 -34.04 29.20 4.81
N ASN A 420 -34.93 28.53 5.56
CA ASN A 420 -36.15 29.13 6.11
C ASN A 420 -36.31 28.82 7.61
N PRO A 421 -35.72 29.66 8.49
CA PRO A 421 -35.69 29.43 9.94
C PRO A 421 -37.07 29.36 10.61
N ASP A 422 -38.09 30.01 10.05
CA ASP A 422 -39.45 30.06 10.60
C ASP A 422 -40.22 28.74 10.37
N SER A 423 -39.68 27.86 9.51
CA SER A 423 -40.30 26.56 9.17
C SER A 423 -39.63 25.35 9.85
N LYS A 424 -38.71 25.59 10.80
CA LYS A 424 -37.91 24.55 11.47
C LYS A 424 -38.72 23.38 12.02
N GLN A 425 -39.87 23.66 12.62
CA GLN A 425 -40.71 22.64 13.26
C GLN A 425 -41.46 21.77 12.24
N VAL A 426 -42.08 22.38 11.23
CA VAL A 426 -42.84 21.68 10.17
C VAL A 426 -41.95 20.77 9.32
N LEU A 427 -40.68 21.17 9.13
CA LEU A 427 -39.76 20.45 8.26
C LEU A 427 -39.03 19.29 8.95
N LEU A 428 -38.70 19.38 10.25
CA LEU A 428 -38.13 18.23 10.97
C LEU A 428 -39.12 17.07 11.09
N THR A 429 -40.42 17.35 11.22
CA THR A 429 -41.46 16.32 11.16
C THR A 429 -41.54 15.61 9.81
N ASN A 430 -41.12 16.27 8.72
CA ASN A 430 -41.09 15.68 7.38
C ASN A 430 -39.84 14.80 7.15
N VAL A 431 -38.73 15.10 7.83
CA VAL A 431 -37.49 14.29 7.79
C VAL A 431 -37.65 13.03 8.64
N TYR A 432 -38.23 13.19 9.84
CA TYR A 432 -38.39 12.13 10.82
C TYR A 432 -39.77 11.46 10.75
N THR A 433 -40.15 11.03 9.55
CA THR A 433 -41.28 10.11 9.38
C THR A 433 -41.01 8.79 10.10
N THR A 434 -42.04 7.96 10.28
CA THR A 434 -41.89 6.60 10.81
C THR A 434 -40.83 5.80 10.05
N GLU A 435 -40.72 6.00 8.74
CA GLU A 435 -39.71 5.35 7.90
C GLU A 435 -38.29 5.90 8.12
N GLY A 436 -38.13 7.23 8.20
CA GLY A 436 -36.82 7.84 8.47
C GLY A 436 -36.27 7.43 9.84
N MET A 437 -37.15 7.36 10.84
CA MET A 437 -36.83 6.85 12.18
C MET A 437 -36.43 5.37 12.17
N ALA A 438 -37.18 4.54 11.44
CA ALA A 438 -36.85 3.12 11.29
C ALA A 438 -35.52 2.93 10.56
N LEU A 439 -35.21 3.76 9.55
CA LEU A 439 -33.94 3.74 8.85
C LEU A 439 -32.76 4.08 9.77
N ILE A 440 -32.83 5.19 10.50
CA ILE A 440 -31.78 5.57 11.45
C ILE A 440 -31.59 4.48 12.52
N GLY A 441 -32.69 3.94 13.05
CA GLY A 441 -32.64 2.84 14.02
C GLY A 441 -31.93 1.59 13.47
N LYS A 442 -32.21 1.21 12.22
CA LYS A 442 -31.51 0.10 11.54
C LYS A 442 -30.03 0.38 11.35
N MET A 443 -29.67 1.57 10.84
CA MET A 443 -28.27 1.96 10.64
C MET A 443 -27.52 2.01 11.97
N LYS A 444 -28.14 2.53 13.03
CA LYS A 444 -27.57 2.50 14.37
C LYS A 444 -27.34 1.07 14.87
N SER A 445 -28.34 0.19 14.74
CA SER A 445 -28.17 -1.22 15.11
C SER A 445 -27.02 -1.88 14.34
N TRP A 446 -26.84 -1.53 13.07
CA TRP A 446 -25.72 -2.02 12.27
C TRP A 446 -24.38 -1.50 12.78
N ILE A 447 -24.28 -0.19 13.10
CA ILE A 447 -23.08 0.45 13.67
C ILE A 447 -22.71 -0.23 15.00
N ASP A 448 -23.69 -0.48 15.87
CA ASP A 448 -23.46 -1.12 17.17
C ASP A 448 -22.93 -2.56 17.02
N GLN A 449 -23.20 -3.23 15.90
CA GLN A 449 -22.68 -4.56 15.55
C GLN A 449 -21.33 -4.51 14.80
N HIS A 450 -20.96 -3.36 14.23
CA HIS A 450 -19.78 -3.17 13.39
C HIS A 450 -18.97 -1.95 13.86
N PRO A 451 -18.15 -2.11 14.91
CA PRO A 451 -17.44 -1.00 15.54
C PRO A 451 -16.33 -0.39 14.66
N GLU A 452 -16.01 -0.99 13.51
CA GLU A 452 -15.03 -0.52 12.56
C GLU A 452 -15.44 -0.80 11.11
N LEU A 453 -15.00 0.06 10.19
CA LEU A 453 -15.09 -0.18 8.75
C LEU A 453 -13.83 -0.89 8.25
N TYR A 454 -14.01 -1.96 7.48
CA TYR A 454 -12.90 -2.61 6.77
C TYR A 454 -12.44 -1.74 5.59
N ARG A 455 -11.15 -1.86 5.22
CA ARG A 455 -10.43 -1.04 4.22
C ARG A 455 -11.09 -0.88 2.84
N LYS A 456 -12.10 -1.68 2.50
CA LYS A 456 -12.78 -1.68 1.19
C LYS A 456 -14.31 -1.49 1.29
N GLN A 457 -14.85 -1.10 2.44
CA GLN A 457 -16.31 -0.89 2.64
C GLN A 457 -16.78 0.49 2.15
N PHE A 458 -16.48 0.83 0.90
CA PHE A 458 -16.72 2.16 0.32
C PHE A 458 -18.20 2.60 0.35
N ARG A 459 -19.13 1.66 0.10
CA ARG A 459 -20.57 1.96 0.11
C ARG A 459 -21.11 2.18 1.52
N ALA A 460 -20.70 1.35 2.49
CA ALA A 460 -21.05 1.58 3.89
C ALA A 460 -20.47 2.91 4.39
N PHE A 461 -19.23 3.24 4.01
CA PHE A 461 -18.64 4.54 4.28
C PHE A 461 -19.50 5.69 3.72
N ALA A 462 -19.92 5.62 2.45
CA ALA A 462 -20.74 6.66 1.82
C ALA A 462 -22.08 6.87 2.56
N GLN A 463 -22.76 5.77 2.91
CA GLN A 463 -24.03 5.80 3.65
C GLN A 463 -23.84 6.37 5.07
N LEU A 464 -22.77 5.97 5.77
CA LEU A 464 -22.49 6.46 7.12
C LEU A 464 -22.05 7.93 7.14
N ALA A 465 -21.28 8.39 6.15
CA ALA A 465 -20.93 9.81 6.01
C ALA A 465 -22.19 10.68 5.84
N ARG A 466 -23.15 10.22 5.04
CA ARG A 466 -24.47 10.86 4.90
C ARG A 466 -25.25 10.86 6.22
N LEU A 467 -25.26 9.74 6.95
CA LEU A 467 -25.90 9.64 8.27
C LEU A 467 -25.28 10.61 9.29
N VAL A 468 -23.95 10.72 9.33
CA VAL A 468 -23.22 11.68 10.18
C VAL A 468 -23.66 13.12 9.86
N ARG A 469 -23.77 13.48 8.57
CA ARG A 469 -24.28 14.78 8.14
C ARG A 469 -25.73 15.02 8.60
N ILE A 470 -26.63 14.05 8.38
CA ILE A 470 -28.04 14.12 8.78
C ILE A 470 -28.18 14.34 10.28
N ALA A 471 -27.48 13.54 11.09
CA ALA A 471 -27.53 13.64 12.55
C ALA A 471 -27.01 15.01 13.03
N HIS A 472 -25.90 15.50 12.46
CA HIS A 472 -25.36 16.82 12.80
C HIS A 472 -26.32 17.96 12.42
N LEU A 473 -26.86 17.96 11.19
CA LEU A 473 -27.81 18.97 10.73
C LEU A 473 -29.07 19.01 11.61
N SER A 474 -29.58 17.84 11.98
CA SER A 474 -30.81 17.72 12.75
C SER A 474 -30.65 18.16 14.20
N LEU A 475 -29.49 17.88 14.81
CA LEU A 475 -29.15 18.42 16.12
C LEU A 475 -29.05 19.95 16.08
N ASN A 476 -28.41 20.53 15.06
CA ASN A 476 -28.33 21.98 14.89
C ASN A 476 -29.72 22.61 14.68
N ALA A 477 -30.58 21.97 13.89
CA ALA A 477 -31.96 22.43 13.69
C ALA A 477 -32.82 22.31 14.96
N SER A 478 -32.50 21.38 15.86
CA SER A 478 -33.19 21.22 17.14
C SER A 478 -32.92 22.35 18.14
N VAL A 479 -31.80 23.08 17.98
CA VAL A 479 -31.44 24.23 18.82
C VAL A 479 -32.46 25.36 18.57
N GLY A 480 -33.35 25.56 19.54
CA GLY A 480 -34.39 26.60 19.53
C GLY A 480 -35.83 26.10 19.52
N LEU A 481 -36.06 24.79 19.40
CA LEU A 481 -37.40 24.17 19.48
C LEU A 481 -37.87 24.10 20.94
N ARG A 482 -38.27 25.22 21.54
CA ARG A 482 -38.86 25.25 22.89
C ARG A 482 -40.33 24.81 22.81
N GLY A 483 -40.66 23.64 23.35
CA GLY A 483 -42.05 23.23 23.65
C GLY A 483 -42.59 21.99 22.94
N ASP A 484 -41.86 21.39 22.00
CA ASP A 484 -42.30 20.15 21.34
C ASP A 484 -41.66 18.91 21.98
N PHE A 485 -42.42 18.26 22.87
CA PHE A 485 -41.96 17.06 23.60
C PHE A 485 -41.57 15.89 22.68
N LYS A 486 -42.15 15.78 21.47
CA LYS A 486 -41.84 14.68 20.55
C LYS A 486 -40.49 14.88 19.88
N LEU A 487 -40.19 16.10 19.42
CA LEU A 487 -38.91 16.43 18.80
C LEU A 487 -37.76 16.42 19.83
N MET A 488 -38.01 16.88 21.05
CA MET A 488 -37.02 16.81 22.14
C MET A 488 -36.64 15.38 22.52
N ALA A 489 -37.56 14.42 22.38
CA ALA A 489 -37.25 13.00 22.62
C ALA A 489 -36.28 12.40 21.58
N LEU A 490 -36.12 13.03 20.40
CA LEU A 490 -35.19 12.58 19.36
C LEU A 490 -33.75 13.00 19.63
N VAL A 491 -33.54 14.11 20.34
CA VAL A 491 -32.22 14.71 20.55
C VAL A 491 -31.21 13.71 21.15
N PRO A 492 -31.54 12.93 22.21
CA PRO A 492 -30.60 11.94 22.75
C PRO A 492 -30.21 10.86 21.74
N MET A 493 -31.18 10.37 20.97
CA MET A 493 -30.96 9.33 19.95
C MET A 493 -30.10 9.85 18.79
N LEU A 494 -30.32 11.09 18.34
CA LEU A 494 -29.51 11.73 17.31
C LEU A 494 -28.10 12.05 17.78
N SER A 495 -27.96 12.50 19.03
CA SER A 495 -26.65 12.74 19.65
C SER A 495 -25.82 11.45 19.73
N GLU A 496 -26.43 10.35 20.17
CA GLU A 496 -25.75 9.06 20.23
C GLU A 496 -25.46 8.52 18.83
N THR A 497 -26.38 8.69 17.88
CA THR A 497 -26.16 8.31 16.47
C THR A 497 -25.00 9.09 15.87
N LEU A 498 -24.94 10.41 16.06
CA LEU A 498 -23.84 11.24 15.59
C LEU A 498 -22.51 10.77 16.18
N LYS A 499 -22.47 10.49 17.49
CA LYS A 499 -21.26 10.03 18.17
C LYS A 499 -20.77 8.69 17.62
N SER A 500 -21.62 7.66 17.61
CA SER A 500 -21.22 6.32 17.16
C SER A 500 -20.92 6.27 15.67
N ALA A 501 -21.75 6.91 14.83
CA ALA A 501 -21.49 6.97 13.40
C ALA A 501 -20.21 7.74 13.08
N THR A 502 -19.90 8.83 13.79
CA THR A 502 -18.64 9.56 13.61
C THR A 502 -17.44 8.69 13.99
N ALA A 503 -17.51 7.95 15.10
CA ALA A 503 -16.43 7.07 15.54
C ALA A 503 -16.12 5.97 14.51
N VAL A 504 -17.15 5.38 13.90
CA VAL A 504 -16.98 4.35 12.86
C VAL A 504 -16.56 4.92 11.50
N THR A 505 -17.13 6.06 11.09
CA THR A 505 -16.87 6.67 9.77
C THR A 505 -15.54 7.42 9.74
N TYR A 506 -15.20 8.14 10.81
CA TYR A 506 -14.03 9.00 10.92
C TYR A 506 -13.22 8.68 12.20
N PRO A 507 -12.68 7.46 12.34
CA PRO A 507 -11.99 7.04 13.56
C PRO A 507 -10.76 7.88 13.91
N TRP A 508 -10.18 8.56 12.91
CA TRP A 508 -9.05 9.48 13.06
C TRP A 508 -9.44 10.83 13.65
N LEU A 509 -10.70 11.27 13.51
CA LEU A 509 -11.14 12.61 13.85
C LEU A 509 -11.15 12.83 15.37
N LEU A 510 -11.68 11.86 16.11
CA LEU A 510 -11.91 11.96 17.56
C LEU A 510 -10.70 11.49 18.40
N SER A 511 -9.52 11.47 17.79
CA SER A 511 -8.33 10.86 18.40
C SER A 511 -7.68 11.76 19.45
N LYS A 512 -7.47 13.04 19.15
CA LYS A 512 -6.67 13.94 20.01
C LYS A 512 -7.34 15.29 20.28
N MET A 513 -7.18 16.25 19.36
CA MET A 513 -7.64 17.63 19.54
C MET A 513 -9.17 17.72 19.57
N PHE A 514 -9.85 16.96 18.72
CA PHE A 514 -11.31 17.02 18.61
C PHE A 514 -11.95 15.90 19.44
N LYS A 515 -12.91 16.26 20.31
CA LYS A 515 -13.63 15.29 21.16
C LYS A 515 -15.03 14.97 20.62
N SER A 516 -15.54 15.83 19.75
CA SER A 516 -16.81 15.68 19.04
C SER A 516 -16.78 16.53 17.77
N VAL A 517 -17.76 16.34 16.88
CA VAL A 517 -17.96 17.23 15.73
C VAL A 517 -18.22 18.67 16.18
N GLN A 518 -18.91 18.86 17.30
CA GLN A 518 -19.14 20.18 17.88
C GLN A 518 -17.83 20.83 18.34
N HIS A 519 -16.94 20.08 19.01
CA HIS A 519 -15.62 20.60 19.41
C HIS A 519 -14.75 20.98 18.20
N LEU A 520 -14.89 20.25 17.08
CA LEU A 520 -14.26 20.63 15.82
C LEU A 520 -14.79 21.98 15.32
N VAL A 521 -16.11 22.19 15.29
CA VAL A 521 -16.70 23.46 14.86
C VAL A 521 -16.27 24.63 15.75
N GLU A 522 -16.23 24.40 17.07
CA GLU A 522 -15.80 25.40 18.07
C GLU A 522 -14.32 25.77 17.94
N SER A 523 -13.49 24.90 17.36
CA SER A 523 -12.07 25.17 17.09
C SER A 523 -11.85 26.21 15.98
N PHE A 524 -12.88 26.54 15.19
CA PHE A 524 -12.80 27.52 14.11
C PHE A 524 -12.98 28.94 14.66
N THR A 525 -11.91 29.49 15.25
CA THR A 525 -11.92 30.79 15.94
C THR A 525 -11.82 31.98 14.99
N ASP A 526 -11.02 31.85 13.94
CA ASP A 526 -10.63 32.97 13.09
C ASP A 526 -11.55 33.04 11.85
N PRO A 527 -11.95 34.23 11.37
CA PRO A 527 -12.88 34.34 10.25
C PRO A 527 -12.31 33.80 8.94
N ARG A 528 -11.02 34.02 8.67
CA ARG A 528 -10.37 33.64 7.41
C ARG A 528 -8.86 33.48 7.58
N GLY A 529 -8.25 32.57 6.84
CA GLY A 529 -6.80 32.42 6.79
C GLY A 529 -6.33 31.49 5.69
N ILE A 530 -5.00 31.40 5.54
CA ILE A 530 -4.31 30.60 4.53
C ILE A 530 -3.65 29.40 5.19
N VAL A 531 -3.71 28.25 4.52
CA VAL A 531 -3.09 27.01 4.95
C VAL A 531 -2.11 26.54 3.88
N PHE A 532 -0.88 26.26 4.33
CA PHE A 532 0.11 25.51 3.56
C PHE A 532 0.32 24.14 4.22
N VAL A 533 0.65 23.13 3.41
CA VAL A 533 1.21 21.87 3.90
C VAL A 533 2.54 21.66 3.21
N ILE A 534 3.62 21.56 3.98
CA ILE A 534 4.97 21.46 3.45
C ILE A 534 5.78 20.38 4.14
N GLU A 535 6.84 20.01 3.44
CA GLU A 535 8.00 19.32 3.98
C GLU A 535 9.24 20.19 3.75
N ASP A 536 10.40 19.71 4.19
CA ASP A 536 11.67 20.41 4.04
C ASP A 536 11.99 20.79 2.58
N SER A 537 11.63 19.97 1.61
CA SER A 537 11.81 20.29 0.18
C SER A 537 10.95 21.47 -0.30
N GLY A 538 9.88 21.78 0.42
CA GLY A 538 8.91 22.84 0.11
C GLY A 538 9.19 24.18 0.78
N PHE A 539 10.11 24.21 1.75
CA PHE A 539 10.35 25.38 2.61
C PHE A 539 10.67 26.65 1.82
N ASP A 540 11.64 26.60 0.91
CA ASP A 540 12.09 27.79 0.17
C ASP A 540 10.97 28.36 -0.70
N LYS A 541 10.16 27.48 -1.31
CA LYS A 541 9.03 27.87 -2.16
C LYS A 541 7.95 28.57 -1.35
N VAL A 542 7.56 28.01 -0.19
CA VAL A 542 6.57 28.65 0.68
C VAL A 542 7.10 29.93 1.30
N LEU A 543 8.37 30.00 1.69
CA LEU A 543 8.98 31.24 2.19
C LEU A 543 8.87 32.36 1.15
N GLN A 544 9.15 32.05 -0.12
CA GLN A 544 9.01 32.99 -1.23
C GLN A 544 7.56 33.38 -1.49
N THR A 545 6.63 32.41 -1.51
CA THR A 545 5.19 32.69 -1.68
C THR A 545 4.65 33.56 -0.55
N ILE A 546 5.01 33.29 0.71
CA ILE A 546 4.65 34.13 1.86
C ILE A 546 5.27 35.52 1.73
N GLY A 547 6.55 35.61 1.36
CA GLY A 547 7.24 36.87 1.11
C GLY A 547 6.51 37.71 0.05
N HIS A 548 6.08 37.08 -1.04
CA HIS A 548 5.32 37.72 -2.11
C HIS A 548 3.93 38.18 -1.63
N LEU A 549 3.19 37.31 -0.92
CA LEU A 549 1.89 37.64 -0.35
C LEU A 549 1.97 38.89 0.55
N ARG A 550 2.99 38.98 1.39
CA ARG A 550 3.19 40.11 2.31
C ARG A 550 3.67 41.37 1.61
N LYS A 551 4.70 41.27 0.75
CA LYS A 551 5.40 42.43 0.18
C LYS A 551 4.71 43.02 -1.03
N ASN A 552 4.23 42.17 -1.95
CA ASN A 552 3.77 42.62 -3.27
C ASN A 552 2.23 42.61 -3.37
N LEU A 553 1.57 41.66 -2.71
CA LEU A 553 0.11 41.57 -2.70
C LEU A 553 -0.54 42.21 -1.47
N HIS A 554 0.28 42.65 -0.51
CA HIS A 554 -0.15 43.27 0.76
C HIS A 554 -1.24 42.47 1.49
N CYS A 555 -1.18 41.14 1.39
CA CYS A 555 -2.11 40.24 2.04
C CYS A 555 -1.74 40.12 3.52
N ASN A 556 -2.68 40.46 4.40
CA ASN A 556 -2.48 40.41 5.86
C ASN A 556 -3.17 39.21 6.53
N LEU A 557 -3.78 38.31 5.75
CA LEU A 557 -4.44 37.12 6.29
C LEU A 557 -3.48 36.27 7.13
N PRO A 558 -3.95 35.69 8.25
CA PRO A 558 -3.17 34.75 9.04
C PRO A 558 -2.83 33.50 8.22
N ILE A 559 -1.61 32.99 8.40
CA ILE A 559 -1.09 31.82 7.69
C ILE A 559 -0.73 30.74 8.71
N GLU A 560 -1.30 29.54 8.55
CA GLU A 560 -0.85 28.33 9.24
C GLU A 560 -0.10 27.42 8.26
N VAL A 561 1.14 27.07 8.59
CA VAL A 561 1.99 26.18 7.80
C VAL A 561 2.09 24.84 8.51
N PHE A 562 1.39 23.84 7.99
CA PHE A 562 1.36 22.50 8.55
C PHE A 562 2.54 21.66 8.03
N TYR A 563 3.08 20.84 8.93
CA TYR A 563 4.07 19.80 8.65
C TYR A 563 3.72 18.53 9.45
N ASN A 564 4.38 17.43 9.15
CA ASN A 564 4.07 16.12 9.74
C ASN A 564 5.15 15.66 10.74
N GLY A 565 5.18 16.31 11.90
CA GLY A 565 6.02 15.93 13.03
C GLY A 565 7.53 15.90 12.78
N ASP A 566 8.24 15.50 13.84
CA ASP A 566 9.71 15.40 13.92
C ASP A 566 10.23 13.97 13.87
N TYR A 567 9.34 13.00 13.61
CA TYR A 567 9.60 11.60 13.91
C TYR A 567 10.87 11.10 13.21
N LEU A 568 11.92 11.02 14.04
CA LEU A 568 13.01 10.08 13.86
C LEU A 568 12.40 8.68 13.96
N THR A 569 12.79 7.83 13.02
CA THR A 569 12.62 6.39 13.08
C THR A 569 12.69 5.86 14.51
N ASP A 570 11.61 5.26 14.99
CA ASP A 570 11.64 4.27 16.07
C ASP A 570 10.42 3.35 15.93
N ASP A 571 10.35 2.62 14.82
CA ASP A 571 10.02 1.20 14.97
C ASP A 571 11.35 0.43 14.95
N HIS A 572 11.48 -0.59 15.79
CA HIS A 572 12.65 -1.47 15.90
C HIS A 572 12.99 -2.23 14.59
N ALA A 573 12.44 -1.80 13.45
CA ALA A 573 12.58 -2.37 12.12
C ALA A 573 13.19 -1.37 11.10
N GLY A 574 13.68 -0.20 11.54
CA GLY A 574 14.44 0.71 10.67
C GLY A 574 13.68 1.18 9.42
N ARG A 575 12.35 1.08 9.41
CA ARG A 575 11.55 1.49 8.27
C ARG A 575 11.51 3.02 8.26
N PHE A 576 12.22 3.64 7.32
CA PHE A 576 11.76 4.92 6.77
C PHE A 576 10.37 4.66 6.17
N ARG A 577 9.32 4.90 6.95
CA ARG A 577 7.96 4.94 6.40
C ARG A 577 7.91 6.15 5.47
N ARG A 578 7.57 5.91 4.20
CA ARG A 578 7.49 6.92 3.14
C ARG A 578 6.76 8.18 3.63
N GLY A 579 7.34 9.35 3.34
CA GLY A 579 6.82 10.67 3.72
C GLY A 579 7.75 11.36 4.71
N ASN A 580 8.89 11.88 4.23
CA ASN A 580 9.75 12.77 5.02
C ASN A 580 9.13 14.17 5.07
N LEU A 581 7.86 14.25 5.51
CA LEU A 581 7.06 15.47 5.67
C LEU A 581 7.51 16.32 6.88
N ARG A 582 8.79 16.18 7.24
CA ARG A 582 9.44 16.89 8.31
C ARG A 582 9.78 18.29 7.82
N LEU A 583 9.69 19.25 8.73
CA LEU A 583 10.21 20.60 8.54
C LEU A 583 11.23 20.85 9.63
N SER A 584 12.49 21.19 9.33
CA SER A 584 13.51 21.37 10.37
C SER A 584 13.14 22.47 11.39
N ASP A 585 13.64 22.36 12.63
CA ASP A 585 13.40 23.36 13.68
C ASP A 585 13.82 24.78 13.28
N GLU A 586 14.94 24.89 12.55
CA GLU A 586 15.45 26.16 12.05
C GLU A 586 14.48 26.79 11.05
N ARG A 587 13.95 25.97 10.14
CA ARG A 587 12.97 26.38 9.14
C ARG A 587 11.64 26.77 9.77
N ARG A 588 11.19 26.04 10.79
CA ARG A 588 10.01 26.42 11.59
C ARG A 588 10.16 27.80 12.21
N ARG A 589 11.25 28.01 12.97
CA ARG A 589 11.55 29.30 13.60
C ARG A 589 11.66 30.43 12.59
N THR A 590 12.14 30.13 11.38
CA THR A 590 12.23 31.13 10.31
C THR A 590 10.85 31.56 9.83
N LEU A 591 9.92 30.62 9.61
CA LEU A 591 8.54 30.94 9.26
C LEU A 591 7.80 31.65 10.40
N ASP A 592 7.96 31.20 11.63
CA ASP A 592 7.29 31.78 12.81
C ASP A 592 7.73 33.23 13.12
N ARG A 593 8.89 33.66 12.60
CA ARG A 593 9.34 35.06 12.70
C ARG A 593 8.60 36.00 11.74
N ILE A 594 7.91 35.47 10.73
CA ILE A 594 7.14 36.28 9.79
C ILE A 594 5.83 36.69 10.47
N PRO A 595 5.46 37.99 10.47
CA PRO A 595 4.22 38.44 11.09
C PRO A 595 2.99 37.68 10.56
N ASN A 596 2.16 37.23 11.51
CA ASN A 596 0.92 36.51 11.25
C ASN A 596 1.13 35.18 10.49
N VAL A 597 2.26 34.51 10.72
CA VAL A 597 2.59 33.16 10.23
C VAL A 597 2.89 32.27 11.42
N MET A 598 2.37 31.04 11.41
CA MET A 598 2.60 30.05 12.45
C MET A 598 2.77 28.66 11.85
N THR A 599 3.80 27.94 12.29
CA THR A 599 4.00 26.53 11.95
C THR A 599 3.23 25.62 12.92
N ARG A 600 2.62 24.55 12.38
CA ARG A 600 1.81 23.60 13.18
C ARG A 600 2.13 22.16 12.83
N ASP A 601 2.40 21.36 13.85
CA ASP A 601 2.48 19.91 13.69
C ASP A 601 1.06 19.33 13.60
N ILE A 602 0.77 18.64 12.51
CA ILE A 602 -0.53 17.98 12.29
C ILE A 602 -0.81 16.89 13.33
N HIS A 603 0.22 16.32 13.97
CA HIS A 603 0.07 15.37 15.07
C HIS A 603 -0.52 15.98 16.34
N HIS A 604 -0.59 17.31 16.45
CA HIS A 604 -1.34 17.94 17.52
C HIS A 604 -2.85 17.78 17.32
N ALA A 605 -3.32 17.68 16.07
CA ALA A 605 -4.72 17.51 15.74
C ALA A 605 -5.14 16.03 15.77
N PHE A 606 -4.32 15.14 15.22
CA PHE A 606 -4.66 13.73 15.00
C PHE A 606 -3.58 12.77 15.53
N ASP A 607 -4.00 11.71 16.22
CA ASP A 607 -3.06 10.65 16.63
C ASP A 607 -2.62 9.79 15.44
N ARG A 608 -1.37 9.30 15.52
CA ARG A 608 -0.77 8.39 14.53
C ARG A 608 -0.98 8.84 13.08
N PHE A 609 -0.89 10.15 12.83
CA PHE A 609 -1.20 10.74 11.54
C PHE A 609 -0.38 10.16 10.36
N TRP A 610 0.82 9.64 10.62
CA TRP A 610 1.61 8.89 9.64
C TRP A 610 0.90 7.66 9.04
N GLU A 611 -0.11 7.10 9.73
CA GLU A 611 -0.96 6.02 9.19
C GLU A 611 -2.07 6.55 8.26
N ASN A 612 -2.34 7.86 8.31
CA ASN A 612 -3.37 8.52 7.54
C ASN A 612 -2.82 9.13 6.25
N ALA A 613 -1.69 9.83 6.25
CA ALA A 613 -1.15 10.45 5.03
C ALA A 613 0.37 10.31 4.93
N ASP A 614 0.88 10.14 3.71
CA ASP A 614 2.29 9.94 3.37
C ASP A 614 2.89 11.02 2.45
N THR A 615 2.08 11.97 1.94
CA THR A 615 2.54 13.13 1.15
C THR A 615 1.85 14.43 1.58
N THR A 616 2.37 15.59 1.14
CA THR A 616 1.81 16.90 1.46
C THR A 616 0.39 17.05 0.90
N GLU A 617 0.15 16.53 -0.31
CA GLU A 617 -1.17 16.55 -0.95
C GLU A 617 -2.19 15.69 -0.19
N HIS A 618 -1.81 14.49 0.27
CA HIS A 618 -2.70 13.64 1.06
C HIS A 618 -3.02 14.25 2.43
N ALA A 619 -2.09 15.03 3.00
CA ALA A 619 -2.26 15.71 4.27
C ALA A 619 -3.05 17.03 4.15
N ALA A 620 -3.17 17.60 2.94
CA ALA A 620 -3.90 18.85 2.67
C ALA A 620 -5.32 18.89 3.26
N PRO A 621 -6.23 17.92 3.02
CA PRO A 621 -7.58 17.99 3.57
C PRO A 621 -7.58 17.97 5.11
N PHE A 622 -6.66 17.24 5.73
CA PHE A 622 -6.54 17.17 7.18
C PHE A 622 -6.05 18.49 7.78
N ALA A 623 -5.08 19.15 7.13
CA ALA A 623 -4.62 20.47 7.53
C ALA A 623 -5.73 21.54 7.37
N ILE A 624 -6.50 21.48 6.28
CA ILE A 624 -7.65 22.36 6.08
C ILE A 624 -8.66 22.19 7.21
N VAL A 625 -9.01 20.95 7.57
CA VAL A 625 -9.92 20.65 8.69
C VAL A 625 -9.34 21.12 10.02
N ALA A 626 -8.07 20.82 10.31
CA ALA A 626 -7.41 21.12 11.58
C ALA A 626 -7.10 22.62 11.79
N SER A 627 -7.06 23.40 10.72
CA SER A 627 -6.80 24.84 10.82
C SER A 627 -7.88 25.57 11.62
N ARG A 628 -7.50 26.66 12.28
CA ARG A 628 -8.44 27.44 13.13
C ARG A 628 -9.37 28.38 12.35
N PHE A 629 -9.26 28.42 11.02
CA PHE A 629 -10.02 29.37 10.20
C PHE A 629 -11.41 28.83 9.85
N LYS A 630 -12.41 29.71 9.86
CA LYS A 630 -13.77 29.44 9.35
C LYS A 630 -13.76 29.33 7.82
N GLN A 631 -13.11 30.29 7.16
CA GLN A 631 -12.84 30.26 5.71
C GLN A 631 -11.35 29.99 5.46
N VAL A 632 -11.05 28.87 4.81
CA VAL A 632 -9.69 28.41 4.57
C VAL A 632 -9.32 28.59 3.11
N LEU A 633 -8.17 29.22 2.87
CA LEU A 633 -7.49 29.27 1.58
C LEU A 633 -6.33 28.27 1.60
N TYR A 634 -6.47 27.14 0.92
CA TYR A 634 -5.36 26.22 0.73
C TYR A 634 -4.54 26.62 -0.48
N ILE A 635 -3.22 26.76 -0.28
CA ILE A 635 -2.27 27.07 -1.34
C ILE A 635 -1.17 26.02 -1.31
N GLN A 636 -0.97 25.31 -2.42
CA GLN A 636 0.15 24.39 -2.57
C GLN A 636 1.47 25.17 -2.66
N GLN A 637 2.55 24.56 -2.18
CA GLN A 637 3.89 25.16 -2.07
C GLN A 637 4.48 25.72 -3.38
N ASP A 638 3.96 25.34 -4.53
CA ASP A 638 4.43 25.70 -5.87
C ASP A 638 3.54 26.72 -6.60
N GLN A 639 2.61 27.36 -5.89
CA GLN A 639 1.70 28.34 -6.48
C GLN A 639 2.19 29.78 -6.34
N ILE A 640 1.96 30.53 -7.42
CA ILE A 640 2.23 31.96 -7.51
C ILE A 640 0.91 32.67 -7.76
N LEU A 641 0.51 33.56 -6.85
CA LEU A 641 -0.68 34.38 -7.03
C LEU A 641 -0.31 35.71 -7.68
N LEU A 642 -1.18 36.25 -8.53
CA LEU A 642 -1.03 37.55 -9.20
C LEU A 642 -1.97 38.61 -8.60
N GLU A 643 -2.86 38.19 -7.70
CA GLU A 643 -3.80 39.04 -6.97
C GLU A 643 -3.86 38.58 -5.51
N ASN A 644 -4.20 39.51 -4.61
CA ASN A 644 -4.45 39.20 -3.22
C ASN A 644 -5.59 38.15 -3.12
N PRO A 645 -5.34 36.98 -2.50
CA PRO A 645 -6.34 35.90 -2.43
C PRO A 645 -7.59 36.30 -1.64
N GLU A 646 -7.51 37.27 -0.75
CA GLU A 646 -8.66 37.80 -0.02
C GLU A 646 -9.67 38.47 -0.96
N THR A 647 -9.17 39.37 -1.82
CA THR A 647 -9.97 40.07 -2.83
C THR A 647 -10.55 39.10 -3.87
N MET A 648 -9.80 38.06 -4.24
CA MET A 648 -10.28 37.03 -5.16
C MET A 648 -11.48 36.27 -4.59
N LEU A 649 -11.47 35.88 -3.30
CA LEU A 649 -12.64 35.29 -2.66
C LEU A 649 -13.83 36.24 -2.58
N GLU A 650 -13.57 37.53 -2.33
CA GLU A 650 -14.61 38.56 -2.34
C GLU A 650 -15.23 38.78 -3.71
N LYS A 651 -14.57 38.38 -4.79
CA LYS A 651 -15.11 38.47 -6.16
C LYS A 651 -15.76 37.18 -6.62
N SER A 652 -15.27 36.02 -6.17
CA SER A 652 -15.76 34.71 -6.60
C SER A 652 -17.24 34.50 -6.26
N ILE A 653 -18.04 34.35 -7.31
CA ILE A 653 -19.46 33.99 -7.25
C ILE A 653 -19.58 32.55 -6.77
N ALA A 654 -18.70 31.64 -7.26
CA ALA A 654 -18.64 30.25 -6.82
C ALA A 654 -18.49 30.14 -5.30
N PHE A 655 -17.49 30.83 -4.74
CA PHE A 655 -17.22 30.78 -3.30
C PHE A 655 -18.35 31.44 -2.48
N LYS A 656 -18.89 32.57 -2.92
CA LYS A 656 -20.02 33.21 -2.22
C LYS A 656 -21.26 32.33 -2.17
N ASN A 657 -21.59 31.69 -3.29
CA ASN A 657 -22.81 30.90 -3.40
C ASN A 657 -22.67 29.57 -2.66
N GLU A 658 -21.57 28.85 -2.86
CA GLU A 658 -21.41 27.48 -2.40
C GLU A 658 -20.53 27.34 -1.15
N GLY A 659 -19.71 28.36 -0.86
CA GLY A 659 -18.67 28.29 0.17
C GLY A 659 -17.49 27.41 -0.24
N VAL A 660 -17.37 27.11 -1.54
CA VAL A 660 -16.32 26.28 -2.10
C VAL A 660 -15.83 26.91 -3.40
N LEU A 661 -14.51 26.98 -3.56
CA LEU A 661 -13.87 27.32 -4.83
C LEU A 661 -12.91 26.19 -5.20
N LEU A 662 -13.25 25.46 -6.26
CA LEU A 662 -12.41 24.47 -6.91
C LEU A 662 -12.15 24.92 -8.34
N GLU A 663 -10.90 24.87 -8.78
CA GLU A 663 -10.54 25.20 -10.15
C GLU A 663 -10.43 23.95 -11.01
N LYS A 664 -10.80 24.06 -12.29
CA LYS A 664 -10.61 22.96 -13.24
C LYS A 664 -9.12 22.64 -13.39
N GLY A 665 -8.80 21.35 -13.42
CA GLY A 665 -7.44 20.86 -13.68
C GLY A 665 -7.12 20.81 -15.18
N PRO A 666 -5.83 20.79 -15.57
CA PRO A 666 -5.44 20.49 -16.94
C PRO A 666 -6.10 19.21 -17.45
N ALA A 667 -6.63 19.24 -18.69
CA ALA A 667 -7.25 18.07 -19.29
C ALA A 667 -6.21 16.97 -19.54
N SER A 668 -6.50 15.76 -19.07
CA SER A 668 -5.71 14.57 -19.38
C SER A 668 -6.30 13.85 -20.61
N PRO A 669 -5.47 13.32 -21.52
CA PRO A 669 -5.95 12.48 -22.63
C PRO A 669 -6.51 11.12 -22.16
N LYS A 670 -6.29 10.75 -20.89
CA LYS A 670 -6.85 9.53 -20.31
C LYS A 670 -8.30 9.76 -19.88
N LYS A 671 -9.10 8.71 -20.00
CA LYS A 671 -10.51 8.73 -19.57
C LYS A 671 -10.63 8.73 -18.05
N GLY A 672 -11.64 9.43 -17.55
CA GLY A 672 -12.12 9.28 -16.18
C GLY A 672 -12.78 7.92 -15.94
N HIS A 673 -13.53 7.80 -14.86
CA HIS A 673 -14.18 6.54 -14.45
C HIS A 673 -15.62 6.72 -14.01
N SER A 674 -16.50 7.02 -14.96
CA SER A 674 -17.93 7.25 -14.72
C SER A 674 -18.60 6.11 -13.96
N GLN A 675 -18.37 4.85 -14.37
CA GLN A 675 -18.99 3.67 -13.76
C GLN A 675 -18.61 3.51 -12.28
N TRP A 676 -17.36 3.84 -11.94
CA TRP A 676 -16.92 3.81 -10.55
C TRP A 676 -17.60 4.89 -9.74
N VAL A 677 -17.71 6.12 -10.26
CA VAL A 677 -18.43 7.21 -9.59
C VAL A 677 -19.90 6.84 -9.39
N THR A 678 -20.56 6.35 -10.43
CA THR A 678 -21.95 5.86 -10.37
C THR A 678 -22.12 4.81 -9.29
N TRP A 679 -21.26 3.78 -9.27
CA TRP A 679 -21.31 2.74 -8.25
C TRP A 679 -21.08 3.31 -6.84
N PHE A 680 -20.04 4.13 -6.67
CA PHE A 680 -19.63 4.67 -5.37
C PHE A 680 -20.73 5.53 -4.74
N LEU A 681 -21.38 6.39 -5.55
CA LEU A 681 -22.45 7.27 -5.11
C LEU A 681 -23.80 6.56 -4.90
N GLY A 682 -23.97 5.34 -5.42
CA GLY A 682 -25.13 4.49 -5.20
C GLY A 682 -26.11 4.38 -6.37
N GLY A 683 -25.63 4.58 -7.59
CA GLY A 683 -26.40 4.49 -8.82
C GLY A 683 -26.49 5.83 -9.55
N GLU A 684 -26.95 5.79 -10.79
CA GLU A 684 -26.98 6.95 -11.69
C GLU A 684 -27.90 8.06 -11.17
N ALA A 685 -29.01 7.68 -10.54
CA ALA A 685 -29.95 8.60 -9.89
C ALA A 685 -29.32 9.41 -8.74
N MET A 686 -28.23 8.91 -8.13
CA MET A 686 -27.55 9.57 -7.01
C MET A 686 -26.53 10.62 -7.46
N VAL A 687 -26.11 10.57 -8.73
CA VAL A 687 -25.11 11.50 -9.29
C VAL A 687 -25.78 12.86 -9.55
N SER A 688 -25.19 13.97 -9.07
CA SER A 688 -25.67 15.33 -9.37
C SER A 688 -25.56 15.65 -10.84
N ASP A 689 -26.44 16.52 -11.32
CA ASP A 689 -26.33 17.08 -12.68
C ASP A 689 -24.95 17.72 -12.88
N ARG A 690 -24.44 18.41 -11.84
CA ARG A 690 -23.09 18.99 -11.84
C ARG A 690 -21.98 17.95 -12.03
N THR A 691 -22.04 16.80 -11.36
CA THR A 691 -21.08 15.72 -11.59
C THR A 691 -21.26 15.12 -12.98
N ARG A 692 -22.50 14.95 -13.46
CA ARG A 692 -22.79 14.42 -14.82
C ARG A 692 -22.25 15.32 -15.92
N GLU A 693 -22.18 16.62 -15.67
CA GLU A 693 -21.58 17.63 -16.56
C GLU A 693 -20.05 17.67 -16.49
N GLY A 694 -19.44 17.07 -15.46
CA GLY A 694 -17.99 17.04 -15.26
C GLY A 694 -17.26 16.14 -16.25
N ARG A 695 -16.05 16.56 -16.65
CA ARG A 695 -15.20 15.82 -17.61
C ARG A 695 -14.79 14.44 -17.11
N TYR A 696 -14.58 14.27 -15.81
CA TYR A 696 -14.25 12.99 -15.21
C TYR A 696 -15.38 11.99 -15.38
N TYR A 697 -16.61 12.40 -15.06
CA TYR A 697 -17.79 11.54 -15.20
C TYR A 697 -18.17 11.32 -16.66
N GLN A 698 -17.92 12.27 -17.56
CA GLN A 698 -18.12 12.08 -18.99
C GLN A 698 -16.99 11.27 -19.64
N ASN A 699 -16.03 10.77 -18.85
CA ASN A 699 -14.85 10.03 -19.31
C ASN A 699 -14.02 10.83 -20.34
N MET A 700 -14.06 12.15 -20.28
CA MET A 700 -13.33 13.08 -21.16
C MET A 700 -11.93 13.43 -20.62
N SER A 701 -11.74 13.40 -19.30
CA SER A 701 -10.45 13.69 -18.65
C SER A 701 -10.30 12.84 -17.39
N ARG A 702 -9.07 12.43 -17.09
CA ARG A 702 -8.71 11.72 -15.85
C ARG A 702 -8.72 12.63 -14.62
N HIS A 703 -8.63 13.93 -14.81
CA HIS A 703 -8.61 14.93 -13.75
C HIS A 703 -9.74 15.94 -13.99
N GLU A 704 -10.55 16.17 -12.96
CA GLU A 704 -11.58 17.20 -12.99
C GLU A 704 -11.01 18.53 -12.48
N ILE A 705 -10.33 18.50 -11.33
CA ILE A 705 -9.90 19.70 -10.61
C ILE A 705 -8.38 19.80 -10.44
N ASP A 706 -7.90 21.02 -10.18
CA ASP A 706 -6.54 21.31 -9.75
C ASP A 706 -6.45 21.42 -8.22
N GLY A 707 -5.45 20.79 -7.62
CA GLY A 707 -5.22 20.85 -6.17
C GLY A 707 -4.30 21.97 -5.72
N GLY A 708 -3.80 22.83 -6.60
CA GLY A 708 -2.83 23.86 -6.26
C GLY A 708 -3.44 24.99 -5.44
N PHE A 709 -4.70 25.35 -5.70
CA PHE A 709 -5.42 26.35 -4.93
C PHE A 709 -6.86 25.91 -4.72
N MET A 710 -7.33 25.97 -3.47
CA MET A 710 -8.71 25.66 -3.13
C MET A 710 -9.18 26.56 -1.99
N ALA A 711 -10.48 26.86 -1.93
CA ALA A 711 -11.04 27.58 -0.80
C ALA A 711 -12.31 26.93 -0.26
N PHE A 712 -12.46 26.93 1.07
CA PHE A 712 -13.57 26.27 1.77
C PHE A 712 -14.09 27.11 2.92
N ASP A 713 -15.41 27.27 3.02
CA ASP A 713 -16.12 27.81 4.17
C ASP A 713 -16.60 26.67 5.08
N LYS A 714 -15.79 26.34 6.08
CA LYS A 714 -16.04 25.24 7.03
C LYS A 714 -17.23 25.51 7.96
N THR A 715 -17.79 26.73 7.97
CA THR A 715 -19.00 27.03 8.74
C THR A 715 -20.25 26.44 8.09
N ARG A 716 -20.17 26.11 6.80
CA ARG A 716 -21.24 25.44 6.08
C ARG A 716 -21.15 23.94 6.33
N ASN A 717 -22.20 23.38 6.93
CA ASN A 717 -22.24 21.97 7.32
C ASN A 717 -21.95 21.03 6.15
N GLY A 718 -22.48 21.29 4.94
CA GLY A 718 -22.16 20.52 3.75
C GLY A 718 -20.66 20.50 3.44
N VAL A 719 -20.02 21.67 3.41
CA VAL A 719 -18.59 21.82 3.13
C VAL A 719 -17.73 21.11 4.19
N LEU A 720 -18.06 21.27 5.47
CA LEU A 720 -17.35 20.60 6.56
C LEU A 720 -17.42 19.07 6.42
N HIS A 721 -18.61 18.50 6.22
CA HIS A 721 -18.77 17.05 6.06
C HIS A 721 -18.14 16.54 4.77
N GLY A 722 -18.13 17.35 3.70
CA GLY A 722 -17.42 17.04 2.47
C GLY A 722 -15.91 16.94 2.69
N LEU A 723 -15.33 17.88 3.43
CA LEU A 723 -13.92 17.83 3.83
C LEU A 723 -13.60 16.64 4.73
N LEU A 724 -14.48 16.26 5.67
CA LEU A 724 -14.31 15.05 6.47
C LEU A 724 -14.32 13.79 5.60
N ALA A 725 -15.23 13.72 4.63
CA ALA A 725 -15.24 12.65 3.65
C ALA A 725 -13.94 12.63 2.82
N THR A 726 -13.48 13.77 2.32
CA THR A 726 -12.21 13.91 1.60
C THR A 726 -11.02 13.45 2.44
N CYS A 727 -10.94 13.83 3.73
CA CYS A 727 -9.91 13.33 4.64
C CYS A 727 -9.91 11.80 4.70
N HIS A 728 -11.08 11.18 4.84
CA HIS A 728 -11.19 9.72 4.90
C HIS A 728 -10.73 9.06 3.58
N LEU A 729 -11.12 9.61 2.43
CA LEU A 729 -10.71 9.10 1.11
C LEU A 729 -9.19 9.22 0.88
N ASN A 730 -8.53 10.17 1.54
CA ASN A 730 -7.08 10.36 1.46
C ASN A 730 -6.27 9.50 2.43
N ARG A 731 -6.92 8.67 3.26
CA ARG A 731 -6.20 7.80 4.20
C ARG A 731 -5.39 6.75 3.46
N ASN A 732 -4.14 6.52 3.86
CA ASN A 732 -3.27 5.48 3.31
C ASN A 732 -3.99 4.11 3.25
N GLN A 733 -4.66 3.73 4.35
CA GLN A 733 -5.40 2.47 4.44
C GLN A 733 -6.63 2.36 3.52
N VAL A 734 -7.18 3.49 3.07
CA VAL A 734 -8.37 3.59 2.24
C VAL A 734 -8.00 3.74 0.77
N LYS A 735 -6.87 4.38 0.46
CA LYS A 735 -6.46 4.67 -0.91
C LYS A 735 -5.58 3.60 -1.55
N GLU A 736 -4.68 2.99 -0.77
CA GLU A 736 -3.68 2.06 -1.29
C GLU A 736 -4.35 0.82 -1.89
N GLY A 737 -4.10 0.58 -3.19
CA GLY A 737 -4.66 -0.57 -3.91
C GLY A 737 -6.16 -0.48 -4.19
N SER A 738 -6.76 0.72 -4.14
CA SER A 738 -8.18 0.94 -4.44
C SER A 738 -8.44 2.31 -5.09
N ILE A 739 -8.72 3.36 -4.30
CA ILE A 739 -9.05 4.71 -4.79
C ILE A 739 -7.96 5.26 -5.72
N ASP A 740 -6.68 5.08 -5.38
CA ASP A 740 -5.56 5.55 -6.20
C ASP A 740 -5.62 4.99 -7.64
N TRP A 741 -6.20 3.82 -7.85
CA TRP A 741 -6.34 3.24 -9.18
C TRP A 741 -7.33 3.99 -10.07
N PHE A 742 -8.30 4.68 -9.47
CA PHE A 742 -9.28 5.50 -10.19
C PHE A 742 -8.76 6.92 -10.45
N PHE A 743 -7.77 7.40 -9.71
CA PHE A 743 -7.31 8.78 -9.83
C PHE A 743 -5.89 8.93 -10.35
N ASP A 744 -4.97 8.01 -10.06
CA ASP A 744 -3.57 8.14 -10.48
C ASP A 744 -3.38 7.67 -11.93
N GLU A 745 -2.39 8.25 -12.59
CA GLU A 745 -1.84 7.71 -13.84
C GLU A 745 -0.89 6.58 -13.48
N TRP A 746 -1.34 5.33 -13.65
CA TRP A 746 -0.51 4.16 -13.39
C TRP A 746 0.75 4.17 -14.28
N ASN A 747 1.88 4.59 -13.71
CA ASN A 747 3.20 4.19 -14.16
C ASN A 747 3.93 3.67 -12.93
N TYR A 748 4.25 2.36 -12.92
CA TYR A 748 4.77 1.61 -11.77
C TYR A 748 6.05 2.23 -11.16
N THR A 749 6.74 3.08 -11.92
CA THR A 749 7.99 3.75 -11.57
C THR A 749 7.83 5.10 -10.90
N VAL A 750 6.67 5.77 -11.01
CA VAL A 750 6.42 7.08 -10.39
C VAL A 750 4.97 7.11 -9.87
N LYS A 751 4.78 6.81 -8.59
CA LYS A 751 3.53 7.15 -7.86
C LYS A 751 3.41 8.67 -7.86
N SER A 752 2.73 9.22 -8.85
CA SER A 752 2.84 10.65 -9.14
C SER A 752 1.98 11.53 -8.22
N GLY A 753 1.13 10.93 -7.37
CA GLY A 753 0.28 11.67 -6.44
C GLY A 753 -0.71 12.60 -7.13
N ARG A 754 -0.91 12.47 -8.45
CA ARG A 754 -1.67 13.44 -9.25
C ARG A 754 -3.18 13.28 -9.17
N GLY A 755 -3.65 12.12 -8.71
CA GLY A 755 -5.07 11.81 -8.54
C GLY A 755 -5.74 12.35 -7.26
N ILE A 756 -4.95 12.93 -6.34
CA ILE A 756 -5.40 13.35 -5.02
C ILE A 756 -6.44 14.50 -5.05
N PRO A 757 -6.36 15.51 -5.94
CA PRO A 757 -7.30 16.64 -5.91
C PRO A 757 -8.75 16.21 -6.13
N ASP A 758 -9.00 15.21 -6.96
CA ASP A 758 -10.36 14.78 -7.31
C ASP A 758 -11.15 14.24 -6.10
N THR A 759 -10.47 13.83 -5.02
CA THR A 759 -11.12 13.44 -3.76
C THR A 759 -11.89 14.58 -3.09
N PHE A 760 -11.60 15.85 -3.40
CA PHE A 760 -12.32 17.01 -2.85
C PHE A 760 -13.73 17.11 -3.42
N TRP A 761 -13.87 17.12 -4.75
CA TRP A 761 -15.20 17.20 -5.37
C TRP A 761 -16.00 15.92 -5.11
N ILE A 762 -15.35 14.75 -5.05
CA ILE A 762 -16.01 13.48 -4.70
C ILE A 762 -16.50 13.48 -3.27
N GLY A 763 -15.70 13.97 -2.32
CA GLY A 763 -16.11 14.08 -0.92
C GLY A 763 -17.34 14.97 -0.76
N LEU A 764 -17.35 16.11 -1.46
CA LEU A 764 -18.49 17.05 -1.51
C LEU A 764 -19.72 16.39 -2.15
N GLU A 765 -19.58 15.78 -3.32
CA GLU A 765 -20.65 15.08 -4.03
C GLU A 765 -21.24 13.93 -3.20
N LEU A 766 -20.39 13.13 -2.55
CA LEU A 766 -20.78 11.97 -1.75
C LEU A 766 -21.71 12.37 -0.61
N VAL A 767 -21.40 13.45 0.12
CA VAL A 767 -22.25 13.91 1.21
C VAL A 767 -23.38 14.80 0.71
N ARG A 768 -23.45 15.12 -0.59
CA ARG A 768 -24.37 16.07 -1.25
C ARG A 768 -24.17 17.54 -0.85
N ALA A 769 -22.94 17.95 -0.64
CA ALA A 769 -22.58 19.35 -0.43
C ALA A 769 -22.53 20.08 -1.78
N PRO A 770 -23.07 21.30 -1.88
CA PRO A 770 -22.98 22.06 -3.11
C PRO A 770 -21.53 22.58 -3.32
N TYR A 771 -21.04 22.47 -4.55
CA TYR A 771 -19.69 22.91 -4.95
C TYR A 771 -19.65 23.30 -6.42
N SER A 772 -19.10 24.42 -6.85
CA SER A 772 -18.97 24.73 -8.29
C SER A 772 -17.52 24.68 -8.74
N LEU A 773 -17.30 24.25 -9.98
CA LEU A 773 -15.99 24.34 -10.62
C LEU A 773 -15.87 25.66 -11.37
N SER A 774 -14.66 26.25 -11.38
CA SER A 774 -14.38 27.42 -12.20
C SER A 774 -14.78 27.17 -13.65
N THR A 775 -15.49 28.12 -14.27
CA THR A 775 -15.87 28.03 -15.69
C THR A 775 -14.67 28.25 -16.60
N SER A 776 -13.68 29.02 -16.14
CA SER A 776 -12.45 29.31 -16.86
C SER A 776 -11.57 28.08 -17.05
N ASN A 777 -11.09 27.90 -18.29
CA ASN A 777 -10.14 26.84 -18.64
C ASN A 777 -8.71 27.22 -18.21
N VAL A 778 -7.89 26.20 -17.98
CA VAL A 778 -6.45 26.37 -17.66
C VAL A 778 -5.67 26.66 -18.94
N GLY A 779 -4.82 27.69 -18.91
CA GLY A 779 -3.86 27.97 -19.97
C GLY A 779 -2.51 27.30 -19.69
N ILE A 780 -1.73 26.99 -20.72
CA ILE A 780 -0.34 26.53 -20.58
C ILE A 780 0.57 27.60 -21.19
N ALA A 781 1.50 28.12 -20.40
CA ALA A 781 2.56 28.99 -20.93
C ALA A 781 3.56 28.14 -21.71
N LEU A 782 4.04 28.61 -22.86
CA LEU A 782 5.12 27.93 -23.61
C LEU A 782 6.46 28.55 -23.26
N SER A 783 7.50 27.71 -23.12
CA SER A 783 8.86 28.17 -22.87
C SER A 783 9.86 27.52 -23.79
N PHE A 784 10.42 28.29 -24.71
CA PHE A 784 11.54 27.77 -25.51
C PHE A 784 12.74 27.43 -24.60
N PRO A 785 13.31 26.21 -24.64
CA PRO A 785 13.16 25.16 -25.67
C PRO A 785 12.34 23.91 -25.24
N ALA A 786 11.54 23.98 -24.19
CA ALA A 786 10.73 22.88 -23.63
C ALA A 786 9.23 23.07 -23.94
N ALA A 787 8.59 22.03 -24.47
CA ALA A 787 7.21 22.09 -24.99
C ALA A 787 6.10 22.25 -23.91
N CYS A 788 6.46 22.41 -22.63
CA CYS A 788 5.52 22.62 -21.53
C CYS A 788 6.06 23.64 -20.53
N GLY A 789 5.41 24.79 -20.40
CA GLY A 789 5.66 25.75 -19.33
C GLY A 789 4.54 25.72 -18.27
N PRO A 790 4.54 26.68 -17.33
CA PRO A 790 3.62 26.71 -16.19
C PRO A 790 2.14 26.76 -16.63
N ALA A 791 1.28 26.10 -15.84
CA ALA A 791 -0.16 26.25 -15.97
C ALA A 791 -0.59 27.62 -15.41
N VAL A 792 -1.47 28.30 -16.14
CA VAL A 792 -2.02 29.61 -15.79
C VAL A 792 -3.51 29.48 -15.59
N TYR A 793 -3.97 29.97 -14.45
CA TYR A 793 -5.35 29.88 -14.01
C TYR A 793 -5.97 31.28 -14.08
N PHE A 794 -7.23 31.29 -14.48
CA PHE A 794 -8.00 32.50 -14.74
C PHE A 794 -9.18 32.55 -13.78
N ASP A 795 -9.50 33.75 -13.31
CA ASP A 795 -10.63 33.96 -12.43
C ASP A 795 -11.94 33.82 -13.21
N GLU A 796 -13.08 33.98 -12.53
CA GLU A 796 -14.40 33.89 -13.15
C GLU A 796 -14.68 35.01 -14.18
N SER A 797 -13.87 36.07 -14.19
CA SER A 797 -13.92 37.13 -15.20
C SER A 797 -12.99 36.88 -16.40
N GLY A 798 -12.22 35.78 -16.37
CA GLY A 798 -11.27 35.40 -17.40
C GLY A 798 -9.91 36.11 -17.30
N LEU A 799 -9.59 36.76 -16.18
CA LEU A 799 -8.29 37.39 -15.93
C LEU A 799 -7.30 36.41 -15.29
N PRO A 800 -6.03 36.38 -15.74
CA PRO A 800 -5.03 35.51 -15.13
C PRO A 800 -4.75 35.97 -13.70
N TRP A 801 -4.81 35.03 -12.76
CA TRP A 801 -4.68 35.35 -11.35
C TRP A 801 -3.75 34.40 -10.58
N ARG A 802 -3.41 33.23 -11.14
CA ARG A 802 -2.51 32.25 -10.53
C ARG A 802 -1.67 31.52 -11.58
N LEU A 803 -0.43 31.19 -11.20
CA LEU A 803 0.51 30.37 -11.99
C LEU A 803 0.98 29.18 -11.14
N ASN A 804 1.12 28.01 -11.76
CA ASN A 804 1.73 26.83 -11.14
C ASN A 804 3.21 26.72 -11.57
N SER A 805 4.13 26.82 -10.60
CA SER A 805 5.57 26.88 -10.81
C SER A 805 6.31 25.54 -10.71
N ARG A 806 5.62 24.39 -10.64
CA ARG A 806 6.21 23.04 -10.39
C ARG A 806 7.50 22.71 -11.15
N ALA A 807 7.71 23.30 -12.33
CA ALA A 807 8.84 23.01 -13.21
C ALA A 807 9.91 24.13 -13.28
N TRP A 808 9.81 25.23 -12.53
CA TRP A 808 10.62 26.45 -12.78
C TRP A 808 11.46 26.93 -11.59
N ASN A 809 12.61 27.52 -11.93
CA ASN A 809 13.39 28.38 -11.04
C ASN A 809 12.93 29.84 -11.23
N TRP A 810 12.77 30.59 -10.14
CA TRP A 810 12.22 31.96 -10.10
C TRP A 810 12.86 32.97 -11.07
N PRO A 811 14.19 33.00 -11.30
CA PRO A 811 14.81 33.92 -12.26
C PRO A 811 14.38 33.70 -13.72
N GLN A 812 13.85 32.51 -14.05
CA GLN A 812 13.38 32.22 -15.39
C GLN A 812 12.00 32.86 -15.67
N LEU A 813 11.16 33.12 -14.65
CA LEU A 813 9.81 33.72 -14.77
C LEU A 813 9.79 35.05 -15.53
N ILE A 814 10.86 35.84 -15.45
CA ILE A 814 10.98 37.14 -16.16
C ILE A 814 11.06 36.97 -17.69
N ARG A 815 11.41 35.77 -18.19
CA ARG A 815 11.57 35.52 -19.63
C ARG A 815 10.28 35.08 -20.34
N LEU A 816 9.16 34.98 -19.63
CA LEU A 816 7.87 34.62 -20.21
C LEU A 816 7.39 35.71 -21.19
N ARG A 817 7.11 35.32 -22.44
CA ARG A 817 6.64 36.24 -23.48
C ARG A 817 5.17 36.07 -23.84
N SER A 818 4.56 34.91 -23.57
CA SER A 818 3.21 34.64 -24.06
C SER A 818 2.53 33.40 -23.47
N LEU A 819 1.20 33.44 -23.42
CA LEU A 819 0.32 32.29 -23.20
C LEU A 819 -0.35 31.92 -24.51
N VAL A 820 -0.60 30.63 -24.77
CA VAL A 820 -1.37 30.17 -25.94
C VAL A 820 -2.75 29.68 -25.51
N LYS A 821 -3.80 30.24 -26.12
CA LYS A 821 -5.16 29.69 -26.08
C LYS A 821 -5.38 28.84 -27.34
N LEU A 822 -6.07 27.70 -27.20
CA LEU A 822 -6.43 26.83 -28.31
C LEU A 822 -7.94 26.90 -28.54
N GLN A 823 -8.35 27.56 -29.61
CA GLN A 823 -9.67 27.42 -30.22
C GLN A 823 -9.47 27.24 -31.73
N ASP A 824 -10.27 26.34 -32.32
CA ASP A 824 -10.38 26.01 -33.75
C ASP A 824 -9.45 24.93 -34.33
N ILE A 825 -9.87 23.66 -34.23
CA ILE A 825 -9.65 22.67 -35.29
C ILE A 825 -10.99 21.98 -35.61
N PRO A 826 -11.57 22.21 -36.80
CA PRO A 826 -12.74 21.49 -37.27
C PRO A 826 -12.29 20.29 -38.10
N GLN A 827 -12.52 19.06 -37.62
CA GLN A 827 -12.88 17.86 -38.40
C GLN A 827 -12.73 16.59 -37.54
N HIS A 828 -13.71 16.37 -36.66
CA HIS A 828 -14.58 15.19 -36.62
C HIS A 828 -15.46 15.32 -35.37
N ALA A 829 -16.77 15.30 -35.59
CA ALA A 829 -17.77 15.58 -34.58
C ALA A 829 -17.73 14.57 -33.42
N ILE A 830 -18.03 15.10 -32.23
CA ILE A 830 -18.22 14.45 -30.93
C ILE A 830 -16.92 14.02 -30.22
N LEU A 831 -16.08 15.01 -29.97
CA LEU A 831 -15.48 15.31 -28.67
C LEU A 831 -15.44 16.85 -28.67
N GLU A 832 -15.81 17.57 -27.62
CA GLU A 832 -15.65 19.04 -27.58
C GLU A 832 -14.16 19.37 -27.36
N SER A 833 -13.36 19.07 -28.40
CA SER A 833 -12.15 18.22 -28.35
C SER A 833 -10.81 18.94 -28.37
N GLY A 834 -10.05 18.73 -27.32
CA GLY A 834 -8.59 18.71 -27.35
C GLY A 834 -8.02 18.54 -25.94
N PRO A 835 -7.47 17.38 -25.55
CA PRO A 835 -6.62 17.32 -24.36
C PRO A 835 -5.41 18.25 -24.58
N TYR A 836 -5.05 19.07 -23.59
CA TYR A 836 -3.81 19.85 -23.63
C TYR A 836 -2.63 18.89 -23.45
N ILE A 837 -2.15 18.31 -24.55
CA ILE A 837 -1.05 17.36 -24.53
C ILE A 837 0.27 18.14 -24.51
N CYS A 838 0.95 18.02 -23.39
CA CYS A 838 2.38 18.21 -23.30
C CYS A 838 3.09 17.20 -24.22
N LEU A 839 3.49 17.61 -25.42
CA LEU A 839 4.32 16.76 -26.27
C LEU A 839 5.72 16.66 -25.64
N PRO A 840 6.19 15.48 -25.22
CA PRO A 840 7.58 15.32 -24.86
C PRO A 840 8.42 15.69 -26.09
N LYS A 841 9.55 16.33 -25.87
CA LYS A 841 10.58 16.47 -26.91
C LYS A 841 11.22 15.09 -27.09
N SER A 842 10.51 14.14 -27.71
CA SER A 842 11.12 12.89 -28.14
C SER A 842 12.05 13.21 -29.31
N GLY A 843 13.34 12.94 -29.11
CA GLY A 843 14.26 12.86 -30.23
C GLY A 843 13.71 11.86 -31.25
N ASN A 844 13.69 12.29 -32.52
CA ASN A 844 13.59 11.44 -33.71
C ASN A 844 12.30 10.63 -33.94
N SER A 845 11.11 11.17 -33.70
CA SER A 845 9.91 10.72 -34.42
C SER A 845 9.52 11.75 -35.47
N ARG A 846 9.84 11.46 -36.74
CA ARG A 846 9.28 12.15 -37.92
C ARG A 846 7.80 11.78 -38.05
N GLU A 847 6.96 12.33 -37.19
CA GLU A 847 5.53 12.46 -37.50
C GLU A 847 5.17 13.94 -37.42
N THR A 848 4.76 14.46 -38.57
CA THR A 848 4.36 15.84 -38.79
C THR A 848 3.07 16.13 -38.02
N ALA A 849 3.19 16.75 -36.84
CA ALA A 849 2.08 17.47 -36.23
C ALA A 849 1.88 18.78 -37.01
N SER A 850 1.04 18.73 -38.06
CA SER A 850 0.54 19.90 -38.77
C SER A 850 -0.55 20.59 -37.94
N GLY A 851 -0.33 21.86 -37.57
CA GLY A 851 -1.36 22.74 -36.99
C GLY A 851 -1.09 23.16 -35.56
N VAL A 852 -0.17 24.11 -35.35
CA VAL A 852 -0.11 24.90 -34.11
C VAL A 852 -0.58 26.31 -34.48
N VAL A 853 -1.80 26.66 -34.10
CA VAL A 853 -2.26 28.06 -34.10
C VAL A 853 -1.76 28.69 -32.81
N GLN A 854 -0.90 29.71 -32.96
CA GLN A 854 -0.40 30.53 -31.86
C GLN A 854 -1.33 31.73 -31.68
N GLU A 855 -2.12 31.77 -30.61
CA GLU A 855 -2.65 33.02 -30.09
C GLU A 855 -1.87 33.45 -28.85
N THR A 856 -1.14 34.54 -28.97
CA THR A 856 -0.29 35.12 -27.93
C THR A 856 -1.14 35.98 -26.99
N VAL A 857 -1.42 35.54 -25.76
CA VAL A 857 -1.93 36.46 -24.73
C VAL A 857 -0.73 37.14 -24.06
N GLU A 858 -0.56 38.43 -24.34
CA GLU A 858 0.39 39.28 -23.63
C GLU A 858 -0.09 39.51 -22.20
N PHE A 859 0.78 39.29 -21.22
CA PHE A 859 0.52 39.74 -19.86
C PHE A 859 0.35 41.25 -19.88
N LYS A 860 -0.77 41.74 -19.33
CA LYS A 860 -0.94 43.18 -19.10
C LYS A 860 0.26 43.70 -18.32
N ARG A 861 0.68 44.94 -18.57
CA ARG A 861 1.82 45.62 -17.95
C ARG A 861 1.98 45.33 -16.44
N LYS A 862 0.87 45.35 -15.69
CA LYS A 862 0.85 45.04 -14.25
C LYS A 862 1.31 43.63 -13.90
N GLY A 863 0.98 42.61 -14.70
CA GLY A 863 1.43 41.23 -14.49
C GLY A 863 2.95 41.09 -14.73
N VAL A 864 3.47 41.76 -15.76
CA VAL A 864 4.92 41.80 -16.04
C VAL A 864 5.68 42.52 -14.92
N GLU A 865 5.18 43.68 -14.49
CA GLU A 865 5.76 44.44 -13.36
C GLU A 865 5.75 43.60 -12.07
N THR A 866 4.65 42.89 -11.80
CA THR A 866 4.53 41.99 -10.63
C THR A 866 5.58 40.87 -10.69
N LEU A 867 5.74 40.20 -11.83
CA LEU A 867 6.75 39.14 -12.00
C LEU A 867 8.19 39.66 -11.86
N GLN A 868 8.47 40.88 -12.32
CA GLN A 868 9.78 41.53 -12.17
C GLN A 868 10.08 41.90 -10.71
N GLU A 869 9.10 42.40 -9.96
CA GLU A 869 9.25 42.67 -8.53
C GLU A 869 9.44 41.39 -7.71
N MET A 870 8.80 40.28 -8.10
CA MET A 870 8.99 38.98 -7.47
C MET A 870 10.42 38.47 -7.59
N SER A 871 11.09 38.63 -8.74
CA SER A 871 12.50 38.26 -8.90
C SER A 871 13.40 39.00 -7.91
N LYS A 872 13.15 40.29 -7.71
CA LYS A 872 13.91 41.11 -6.75
C LYS A 872 13.74 40.61 -5.32
N VAL A 873 12.56 40.11 -4.95
CA VAL A 873 12.34 39.53 -3.62
C VAL A 873 13.14 38.24 -3.44
N ALA A 874 13.20 37.38 -4.46
CA ALA A 874 13.98 36.15 -4.44
C ALA A 874 15.49 36.43 -4.30
N GLU A 875 16.01 37.37 -5.11
CA GLU A 875 17.43 37.81 -5.06
C GLU A 875 17.80 38.41 -3.69
N ASN A 876 16.91 39.20 -3.09
CA ASN A 876 17.10 39.78 -1.76
C ASN A 876 17.05 38.74 -0.62
N MET A 877 16.36 37.62 -0.81
CA MET A 877 16.33 36.52 0.17
C MET A 877 17.58 35.64 0.08
N GLU A 878 18.11 35.40 -1.13
CA GLU A 878 19.40 34.70 -1.32
C GLU A 878 20.57 35.48 -0.70
N SER A 879 20.61 36.80 -0.92
CA SER A 879 21.64 37.68 -0.37
C SER A 879 21.58 37.86 1.16
N ALA A 880 20.46 37.48 1.81
CA ALA A 880 20.32 37.51 3.26
C ALA A 880 20.92 36.28 3.98
N GLY A 881 21.62 35.39 3.29
CA GLY A 881 22.53 34.40 3.90
C GLY A 881 22.10 32.93 3.87
N GLY A 882 21.15 32.53 3.02
CA GLY A 882 20.86 31.11 2.77
C GLY A 882 21.72 30.57 1.63
N SER A 883 22.77 29.80 1.90
CA SER A 883 23.54 29.14 0.84
C SER A 883 22.70 28.06 0.16
N MET A 884 22.17 28.34 -1.04
CA MET A 884 21.72 27.29 -1.95
C MET A 884 22.95 26.61 -2.58
N SER A 885 23.49 25.60 -1.91
CA SER A 885 24.57 24.75 -2.43
C SER A 885 24.15 23.29 -2.52
N TYR A 886 23.11 22.96 -3.29
CA TYR A 886 22.90 21.57 -3.73
C TYR A 886 22.17 21.53 -5.07
N PHE A 887 22.91 21.28 -6.15
CA PHE A 887 22.61 20.35 -7.25
C PHE A 887 23.71 20.45 -8.31
N ALA A 888 24.82 19.76 -8.04
CA ALA A 888 25.74 19.23 -9.03
C ALA A 888 26.27 17.90 -8.49
N HIS A 889 25.45 16.85 -8.59
CA HIS A 889 25.85 15.46 -8.78
C HIS A 889 24.64 14.63 -9.23
#